data_AF-A0A2N6JFI4-F1
#
_entry.id   AF-A0A2N6JFI4-F1
#
_cell.length_a   1.000
_cell.length_b   1.000
_cell.length_c   1.000
_cell.angle_alpha   90.00
_cell.angle_beta   90.00
_cell.angle_gamma   90.00
#
_symmetry.space_group_name_H-M   'P 1'
#
loop_
_entity.id
_entity.type
_entity.pdbx_description
1 polymer ?
#
loop_
_entity_poly.entity_id
_entity_poly.type
_entity_poly.pdbx_seq_one_letter_code
_entity_poly.pdbx_strand_id
1 'polypeptide(L)'
;MSPASTAPGTFFLVVGPSGAGKDTLMSGAREALADAPYVFARRVITRPAGAPGEDHDAETEAGFAARAAAGEFLLTWQAHGLSYGLPGQLLAELAAGRHVVANGSRATVEALAQRLPSLVVVEISAPPEVLAQRIAGRGREDHAQILARLQRQVDPAPPGILRQTVANDSDTATGIARLLAVLRAPLQHCVVRAAPVETGEEAVAYAHPRHWAAGTRLRLRAATGAMVDVRIHHWPDGGHDASPWLALPAGLRQRLGSAQTVQALRLLAPASRPLWSRKLRGERLPAHQYQAILQDAVDGRYSTTELTTLLVSITGGLDAEETLALAQARSRMARRISWDEPMVVDKHSLGGVPGSRITPIVVPIVAAWGLAMPKASSRAITSAAGTADTMALLANVDLDGEAVRRCVRQARACIAWNGRISHSVIDEVMNRITRPYGLETAHWSVASILSKKAIAGVTHLVVDVPYGPYAKQQTLEQAQQLCRLFEQVGQGLGMQVRALATDGSQPIGRGIGPALEVRDIRQVLAGDPQAPQDLRAKALLFAAHLLSFDPRLGEVDVALQKATELLDSGAAQAALARIIAAQGPPQVEAAPCAEVLTWHASQAGVISQVDGWAIAGLARTAGAPAHPGAGLDLLCRVGERVQSGQALLRVHAASAAHLELVGAELQALASPVVLVGH
;
A
#
# COMPACT_ATOMS: atom_id res chain seq x y z
N MET A 1 -26.08 -53.97 3.38
CA MET A 1 -24.94 -53.06 3.19
C MET A 1 -25.50 -51.73 2.69
N SER A 2 -25.62 -50.72 3.55
CA SER A 2 -25.93 -49.35 3.08
C SER A 2 -24.77 -48.88 2.20
N PRO A 3 -25.00 -48.26 1.03
CA PRO A 3 -23.92 -47.67 0.25
C PRO A 3 -23.26 -46.61 1.13
N ALA A 4 -21.94 -46.70 1.28
CA ALA A 4 -21.17 -45.65 1.94
C ALA A 4 -21.52 -44.33 1.24
N SER A 5 -22.13 -43.38 1.96
CA SER A 5 -22.47 -42.08 1.39
C SER A 5 -21.16 -41.39 1.02
N THR A 6 -20.80 -41.40 -0.26
CA THR A 6 -19.65 -40.66 -0.77
C THR A 6 -19.92 -39.17 -0.56
N ALA A 7 -18.90 -38.44 -0.07
CA ALA A 7 -19.02 -37.00 0.09
C ALA A 7 -19.35 -36.35 -1.28
N PRO A 8 -20.20 -35.31 -1.30
CA PRO A 8 -20.55 -34.65 -2.55
C PRO A 8 -19.30 -34.05 -3.21
N GLY A 9 -19.31 -34.00 -4.54
CA GLY A 9 -18.21 -33.44 -5.31
C GLY A 9 -17.99 -31.95 -5.07
N THR A 10 -16.82 -31.45 -5.44
CA THR A 10 -16.51 -30.01 -5.47
C THR A 10 -16.97 -29.40 -6.78
N PHE A 11 -17.63 -28.24 -6.71
CA PHE A 11 -17.91 -27.42 -7.88
C PHE A 11 -16.82 -26.36 -8.04
N PHE A 12 -16.01 -26.48 -9.08
CA PHE A 12 -14.97 -25.52 -9.43
C PHE A 12 -15.50 -24.52 -10.47
N LEU A 13 -15.68 -23.27 -10.07
CA LEU A 13 -16.05 -22.18 -10.97
C LEU A 13 -14.79 -21.46 -11.44
N VAL A 14 -14.44 -21.62 -12.71
CA VAL A 14 -13.27 -20.98 -13.33
C VAL A 14 -13.66 -19.58 -13.80
N VAL A 15 -13.04 -18.55 -13.21
CA VAL A 15 -13.26 -17.14 -13.54
C VAL A 15 -11.93 -16.47 -13.91
N GLY A 16 -11.97 -15.30 -14.54
CA GLY A 16 -10.75 -14.60 -14.94
C GLY A 16 -11.00 -13.58 -16.06
N PRO A 17 -10.13 -12.58 -16.23
CA PRO A 17 -10.30 -11.56 -17.26
C PRO A 17 -10.33 -12.18 -18.67
N SER A 18 -10.84 -11.42 -19.64
CA SER A 18 -10.74 -11.80 -21.05
C SER A 18 -9.25 -11.92 -21.44
N GLY A 19 -8.89 -12.92 -22.25
CA GLY A 19 -7.49 -13.17 -22.61
C GLY A 19 -6.66 -13.93 -21.56
N ALA A 20 -7.21 -14.20 -20.36
CA ALA A 20 -6.49 -14.96 -19.32
C ALA A 20 -6.19 -16.42 -19.69
N GLY A 21 -6.77 -16.94 -20.77
CA GLY A 21 -6.54 -18.30 -21.26
C GLY A 21 -7.43 -19.37 -20.62
N LYS A 22 -8.54 -18.99 -19.97
CA LYS A 22 -9.47 -19.92 -19.28
C LYS A 22 -9.80 -21.16 -20.11
N ASP A 23 -10.30 -20.94 -21.33
CA ASP A 23 -10.79 -22.03 -22.20
C ASP A 23 -9.67 -22.98 -22.59
N THR A 24 -8.48 -22.44 -22.90
CA THR A 24 -7.28 -23.22 -23.21
C THR A 24 -6.85 -24.09 -22.03
N LEU A 25 -6.79 -23.51 -20.82
CA LEU A 25 -6.42 -24.25 -19.62
C LEU A 25 -7.45 -25.32 -19.27
N MET A 26 -8.74 -24.99 -19.38
CA MET A 26 -9.83 -25.93 -19.13
C MET A 26 -9.82 -27.09 -20.13
N SER A 27 -9.53 -26.85 -21.41
CA SER A 27 -9.43 -27.93 -22.41
C SER A 27 -8.28 -28.88 -22.07
N GLY A 28 -7.10 -28.36 -21.76
CA GLY A 28 -5.96 -29.20 -21.36
C GLY A 28 -6.21 -29.95 -20.04
N ALA A 29 -6.92 -29.33 -19.09
CA ALA A 29 -7.32 -29.99 -17.86
C ALA A 29 -8.37 -31.10 -18.11
N ARG A 30 -9.28 -30.90 -19.06
CA ARG A 30 -10.29 -31.89 -19.46
C ARG A 30 -9.64 -33.15 -20.04
N GLU A 31 -8.67 -32.98 -20.93
CA GLU A 31 -7.91 -34.09 -21.51
C GLU A 31 -7.15 -34.86 -20.42
N ALA A 32 -6.48 -34.15 -19.51
CA ALA A 32 -5.69 -34.77 -18.44
C ALA A 32 -6.51 -35.39 -17.30
N LEU A 33 -7.84 -35.17 -17.26
CA LEU A 33 -8.76 -35.69 -16.26
C LEU A 33 -9.86 -36.59 -16.86
N ALA A 34 -9.69 -37.06 -18.11
CA ALA A 34 -10.70 -37.84 -18.82
C ALA A 34 -11.14 -39.11 -18.06
N ASP A 35 -10.21 -39.78 -17.39
CA ASP A 35 -10.46 -41.02 -16.63
C ASP A 35 -10.73 -40.77 -15.13
N ALA A 36 -10.85 -39.51 -14.72
CA ALA A 36 -11.11 -39.11 -13.34
C ALA A 36 -12.59 -38.72 -13.15
N PRO A 37 -13.14 -38.70 -11.92
CA PRO A 37 -14.55 -38.39 -11.67
C PRO A 37 -14.83 -36.88 -11.80
N TYR A 38 -14.54 -36.28 -12.96
CA TYR A 38 -14.73 -34.88 -13.28
C TYR A 38 -15.70 -34.70 -14.44
N VAL A 39 -16.55 -33.70 -14.33
CA VAL A 39 -17.46 -33.26 -15.38
C VAL A 39 -17.15 -31.81 -15.74
N PHE A 40 -16.71 -31.60 -16.96
CA PHE A 40 -16.54 -30.26 -17.51
C PHE A 40 -17.89 -29.78 -18.04
N ALA A 41 -18.48 -28.82 -17.35
CA ALA A 41 -19.83 -28.36 -17.62
C ALA A 41 -19.92 -27.67 -18.99
N ARG A 42 -20.84 -28.14 -19.83
CA ARG A 42 -21.27 -27.45 -21.05
C ARG A 42 -22.29 -26.38 -20.64
N ARG A 43 -22.04 -25.12 -21.00
CA ARG A 43 -23.00 -24.04 -20.80
C ARG A 43 -24.03 -24.06 -21.90
N VAL A 44 -25.29 -23.74 -21.58
CA VAL A 44 -26.30 -23.40 -22.59
C VAL A 44 -26.18 -21.92 -22.88
N ILE A 45 -25.97 -21.55 -24.14
CA ILE A 45 -25.72 -20.16 -24.55
C ILE A 45 -26.61 -19.82 -25.74
N THR A 46 -27.17 -18.62 -25.78
CA THR A 46 -27.94 -18.10 -26.93
C THR A 46 -27.06 -17.70 -28.12
N ARG A 47 -26.03 -18.50 -28.38
CA ARG A 47 -25.05 -18.34 -29.45
C ARG A 47 -25.16 -19.51 -30.43
N PRO A 48 -25.00 -19.29 -31.75
CA PRO A 48 -25.05 -20.37 -32.73
C PRO A 48 -24.02 -21.47 -32.49
N ALA A 49 -24.40 -22.72 -32.80
CA ALA A 49 -23.51 -23.86 -32.74
C ALA A 49 -22.28 -23.66 -33.65
N GLY A 50 -21.10 -24.10 -33.18
CA GLY A 50 -19.85 -23.98 -33.94
C GLY A 50 -19.19 -22.59 -33.90
N ALA A 51 -19.75 -21.62 -33.17
CA ALA A 51 -19.09 -20.33 -32.97
C ALA A 51 -17.74 -20.49 -32.21
N PRO A 52 -16.69 -19.73 -32.57
CA PRO A 52 -15.39 -19.82 -31.93
C PRO A 52 -15.45 -19.48 -30.44
N GLY A 53 -14.88 -20.35 -29.59
CA GLY A 53 -14.88 -20.24 -28.14
C GLY A 53 -14.89 -21.62 -27.48
N GLU A 54 -15.41 -21.70 -26.25
CA GLU A 54 -15.62 -22.98 -25.57
C GLU A 54 -16.70 -23.85 -26.25
N ASP A 55 -16.63 -25.14 -25.95
CA ASP A 55 -17.66 -26.14 -26.25
C ASP A 55 -18.91 -25.86 -25.40
N HIS A 56 -20.05 -25.64 -26.05
CA HIS A 56 -21.30 -25.19 -25.43
C HIS A 56 -22.52 -25.76 -26.17
N ASP A 57 -23.67 -25.75 -25.50
CA ASP A 57 -24.94 -26.13 -26.08
C ASP A 57 -25.63 -24.86 -26.60
N ALA A 58 -25.85 -24.80 -27.91
CA ALA A 58 -26.49 -23.67 -28.57
C ALA A 58 -28.00 -23.71 -28.36
N GLU A 59 -28.60 -22.56 -28.06
CA GLU A 59 -30.03 -22.43 -27.82
C GLU A 59 -30.56 -21.12 -28.43
N THR A 60 -31.86 -21.05 -28.71
CA THR A 60 -32.50 -19.79 -29.12
C THR A 60 -32.85 -18.94 -27.89
N GLU A 61 -32.98 -17.61 -28.02
CA GLU A 61 -33.45 -16.77 -26.90
C GLU A 61 -34.81 -17.23 -26.37
N ALA A 62 -35.74 -17.61 -27.27
CA ALA A 62 -37.05 -18.12 -26.89
C ALA A 62 -36.96 -19.47 -26.14
N GLY A 63 -36.14 -20.40 -26.64
CA GLY A 63 -35.90 -21.69 -25.98
C GLY A 63 -35.21 -21.54 -24.63
N PHE A 64 -34.23 -20.65 -24.54
CA PHE A 64 -33.53 -20.35 -23.29
C PHE A 64 -34.48 -19.79 -22.23
N ALA A 65 -35.33 -18.83 -22.61
CA ALA A 65 -36.33 -18.25 -21.72
C ALA A 65 -37.35 -19.30 -21.22
N ALA A 66 -37.81 -20.20 -22.09
CA ALA A 66 -38.71 -21.29 -21.71
C ALA A 66 -38.07 -22.26 -20.70
N ARG A 67 -36.83 -22.68 -20.94
CA ARG A 67 -36.07 -23.57 -20.04
C ARG A 67 -35.74 -22.91 -18.70
N ALA A 68 -35.45 -21.62 -18.71
CA ALA A 68 -35.26 -20.83 -17.49
C ALA A 68 -36.55 -20.73 -16.67
N ALA A 69 -37.69 -20.50 -17.31
CA ALA A 69 -39.00 -20.48 -16.66
C ALA A 69 -39.39 -21.86 -16.09
N ALA A 70 -38.96 -22.94 -16.75
CA ALA A 70 -39.14 -24.31 -16.28
C ALA A 70 -38.19 -24.71 -15.14
N GLY A 71 -37.26 -23.84 -14.72
CA GLY A 71 -36.33 -24.11 -13.62
C GLY A 71 -35.21 -25.10 -13.99
N GLU A 72 -34.93 -25.29 -15.28
CA GLU A 72 -33.91 -26.26 -15.75
C GLU A 72 -32.47 -25.82 -15.50
N PHE A 73 -32.25 -24.56 -15.12
CA PHE A 73 -30.91 -24.00 -14.89
C PHE A 73 -30.60 -23.87 -13.40
N LEU A 74 -29.39 -24.30 -13.03
CA LEU A 74 -28.77 -23.99 -11.74
C LEU A 74 -28.58 -22.48 -11.56
N LEU A 75 -28.17 -21.80 -12.63
CA LEU A 75 -28.05 -20.34 -12.67
C LEU A 75 -28.10 -19.85 -14.12
N THR A 76 -28.71 -18.70 -14.34
CA THR A 76 -28.64 -17.94 -15.59
C THR A 76 -28.05 -16.55 -15.38
N TRP A 77 -27.39 -15.99 -16.39
CA TRP A 77 -26.95 -14.60 -16.42
C TRP A 77 -26.87 -14.09 -17.86
N GLN A 78 -26.77 -12.77 -18.02
CA GLN A 78 -26.57 -12.13 -19.32
C GLN A 78 -25.22 -11.42 -19.38
N ALA A 79 -24.54 -11.53 -20.52
CA ALA A 79 -23.31 -10.80 -20.80
C ALA A 79 -23.13 -10.60 -22.30
N HIS A 80 -22.63 -9.43 -22.72
CA HIS A 80 -22.34 -9.14 -24.14
C HIS A 80 -23.52 -9.40 -25.10
N GLY A 81 -24.76 -9.19 -24.64
CA GLY A 81 -25.96 -9.40 -25.45
C GLY A 81 -26.34 -10.87 -25.65
N LEU A 82 -25.74 -11.80 -24.89
CA LEU A 82 -26.06 -13.22 -24.89
C LEU A 82 -26.53 -13.67 -23.50
N SER A 83 -27.41 -14.65 -23.48
CA SER A 83 -27.89 -15.36 -22.29
C SER A 83 -27.08 -16.63 -22.08
N TYR A 84 -26.67 -16.88 -20.84
CA TYR A 84 -25.86 -18.01 -20.42
C TYR A 84 -26.55 -18.76 -19.29
N GLY A 85 -26.54 -20.09 -19.36
CA GLY A 85 -27.16 -20.97 -18.38
C GLY A 85 -26.25 -22.13 -18.01
N LEU A 86 -26.16 -22.40 -16.71
CA LEU A 86 -25.57 -23.64 -16.18
C LEU A 86 -26.71 -24.65 -15.93
N PRO A 87 -26.71 -25.83 -16.58
CA PRO A 87 -27.76 -26.83 -16.40
C PRO A 87 -27.93 -27.29 -14.94
N GLY A 88 -29.17 -27.48 -14.50
CA GLY A 88 -29.51 -27.98 -13.17
C GLY A 88 -29.04 -29.41 -12.90
N GLN A 89 -28.89 -30.23 -13.96
CA GLN A 89 -28.41 -31.61 -13.88
C GLN A 89 -27.01 -31.73 -13.23
N LEU A 90 -26.21 -30.65 -13.24
CA LEU A 90 -24.91 -30.61 -12.57
C LEU A 90 -25.00 -30.87 -11.05
N LEU A 91 -26.16 -30.62 -10.42
CA LEU A 91 -26.38 -30.96 -9.02
C LEU A 91 -26.39 -32.48 -8.77
N ALA A 92 -26.95 -33.25 -9.70
CA ALA A 92 -26.95 -34.72 -9.62
C ALA A 92 -25.53 -35.29 -9.77
N GLU A 93 -24.72 -34.67 -10.62
CA GLU A 93 -23.30 -35.02 -10.79
C GLU A 93 -22.51 -34.84 -9.47
N LEU A 94 -22.70 -33.71 -8.79
CA LEU A 94 -22.08 -33.45 -7.49
C LEU A 94 -22.57 -34.45 -6.44
N ALA A 95 -23.87 -34.75 -6.40
CA ALA A 95 -24.45 -35.71 -5.47
C ALA A 95 -23.92 -37.14 -5.70
N ALA A 96 -23.57 -37.49 -6.94
CA ALA A 96 -22.90 -38.74 -7.29
C ALA A 96 -21.40 -38.76 -6.92
N GLY A 97 -20.89 -37.70 -6.28
CA GLY A 97 -19.48 -37.57 -5.87
C GLY A 97 -18.55 -37.10 -6.99
N ARG A 98 -19.05 -36.81 -8.19
CA ARG A 98 -18.24 -36.28 -9.30
C ARG A 98 -17.99 -34.79 -9.10
N HIS A 99 -16.80 -34.33 -9.45
CA HIS A 99 -16.42 -32.92 -9.37
C HIS A 99 -16.84 -32.20 -10.65
N VAL A 100 -17.39 -31.00 -10.53
CA VAL A 100 -17.83 -30.22 -11.69
C VAL A 100 -16.86 -29.08 -11.92
N VAL A 101 -16.43 -28.86 -13.16
CA VAL A 101 -15.59 -27.72 -13.56
C VAL A 101 -16.37 -26.89 -14.57
N ALA A 102 -16.69 -25.65 -14.24
CA ALA A 102 -17.53 -24.79 -15.04
C ALA A 102 -16.86 -23.44 -15.33
N ASN A 103 -16.96 -22.96 -16.57
CA ASN A 103 -16.53 -21.62 -16.95
C ASN A 103 -17.56 -20.59 -16.47
N GLY A 104 -17.14 -19.60 -15.71
CA GLY A 104 -18.03 -18.66 -15.02
C GLY A 104 -17.73 -17.19 -15.26
N SER A 105 -18.67 -16.36 -14.85
CA SER A 105 -18.46 -14.92 -14.68
C SER A 105 -18.21 -14.60 -13.20
N ARG A 106 -17.51 -13.51 -12.90
CA ARG A 106 -17.39 -13.04 -11.50
C ARG A 106 -18.74 -12.61 -10.92
N ALA A 107 -19.61 -12.06 -11.77
CA ALA A 107 -20.95 -11.64 -11.37
C ALA A 107 -21.85 -12.79 -10.90
N THR A 108 -21.53 -14.04 -11.26
CA THR A 108 -22.31 -15.22 -10.87
C THR A 108 -21.84 -15.87 -9.58
N VAL A 109 -20.71 -15.42 -9.03
CA VAL A 109 -20.05 -16.06 -7.88
C VAL A 109 -20.93 -16.05 -6.64
N GLU A 110 -21.55 -14.92 -6.31
CA GLU A 110 -22.40 -14.79 -5.12
C GLU A 110 -23.65 -15.68 -5.20
N ALA A 111 -24.36 -15.63 -6.33
CA ALA A 111 -25.56 -16.42 -6.55
C ALA A 111 -25.26 -17.93 -6.53
N LEU A 112 -24.12 -18.36 -7.08
CA LEU A 112 -23.69 -19.76 -6.99
C LEU A 112 -23.28 -20.14 -5.58
N ALA A 113 -22.60 -19.27 -4.83
CA ALA A 113 -22.18 -19.56 -3.46
C ALA A 113 -23.36 -19.80 -2.51
N GLN A 114 -24.51 -19.16 -2.76
CA GLN A 114 -25.75 -19.39 -2.01
C GLN A 114 -26.40 -20.74 -2.33
N ARG A 115 -26.22 -21.25 -3.56
CA ARG A 115 -26.85 -22.49 -4.04
C ARG A 115 -25.95 -23.73 -3.91
N LEU A 116 -24.64 -23.52 -3.89
CA LEU A 116 -23.63 -24.59 -3.90
C LEU A 116 -22.75 -24.52 -2.64
N PRO A 117 -23.01 -25.36 -1.63
CA PRO A 117 -22.22 -25.35 -0.39
C PRO A 117 -20.75 -25.76 -0.62
N SER A 118 -20.46 -26.55 -1.66
CA SER A 118 -19.11 -27.03 -2.03
C SER A 118 -18.52 -26.30 -3.25
N LEU A 119 -18.74 -24.98 -3.34
CA LEU A 119 -18.17 -24.12 -4.38
C LEU A 119 -16.73 -23.71 -4.05
N VAL A 120 -15.83 -23.89 -5.02
CA VAL A 120 -14.48 -23.31 -5.04
C VAL A 120 -14.33 -22.46 -6.29
N VAL A 121 -13.99 -21.19 -6.11
CA VAL A 121 -13.72 -20.27 -7.23
C VAL A 121 -12.25 -20.38 -7.62
N VAL A 122 -12.01 -20.76 -8.88
CA VAL A 122 -10.65 -20.82 -9.46
C VAL A 122 -10.44 -19.58 -10.33
N GLU A 123 -9.66 -18.62 -9.83
CA GLU A 123 -9.38 -17.39 -10.54
C GLU A 123 -8.14 -17.54 -11.42
N ILE A 124 -8.29 -17.46 -12.73
CA ILE A 124 -7.16 -17.42 -13.66
C ILE A 124 -6.68 -15.98 -13.78
N SER A 125 -5.41 -15.73 -13.45
CA SER A 125 -4.76 -14.43 -13.60
C SER A 125 -3.67 -14.48 -14.66
N ALA A 126 -3.37 -13.35 -15.30
CA ALA A 126 -2.20 -13.20 -16.17
C ALA A 126 -1.72 -11.73 -16.13
N PRO A 127 -0.43 -11.45 -16.37
CA PRO A 127 0.09 -10.10 -16.42
C PRO A 127 -0.63 -9.26 -17.48
N PRO A 128 -0.86 -7.95 -17.25
CA PRO A 128 -1.57 -7.09 -18.20
C PRO A 128 -0.96 -7.09 -19.60
N GLU A 129 0.36 -7.17 -19.72
CA GLU A 129 1.09 -7.23 -20.99
C GLU A 129 0.78 -8.52 -21.77
N VAL A 130 0.72 -9.66 -21.06
CA VAL A 130 0.37 -10.96 -21.64
C VAL A 130 -1.11 -10.97 -22.05
N LEU A 131 -1.99 -10.39 -21.24
CA LEU A 131 -3.39 -10.20 -21.60
C LEU A 131 -3.52 -9.33 -22.86
N ALA A 132 -2.81 -8.21 -22.93
CA ALA A 132 -2.80 -7.31 -24.07
C ALA A 132 -2.34 -8.02 -25.34
N GLN A 133 -1.22 -8.75 -25.29
CA GLN A 133 -0.71 -9.54 -26.42
C GLN A 133 -1.71 -10.62 -26.87
N ARG A 134 -2.30 -11.36 -25.93
CA ARG A 134 -3.29 -12.41 -26.23
C ARG A 134 -4.61 -11.86 -26.76
N ILE A 135 -5.00 -10.65 -26.37
CA ILE A 135 -6.18 -9.96 -26.89
C ILE A 135 -5.88 -9.39 -28.29
N ALA A 136 -4.73 -8.73 -28.47
CA ALA A 136 -4.29 -8.18 -29.75
C ALA A 136 -4.15 -9.26 -30.84
N GLY A 137 -3.59 -10.42 -30.48
CA GLY A 137 -3.46 -11.57 -31.39
C GLY A 137 -4.79 -12.16 -31.90
N ARG A 138 -5.95 -11.74 -31.35
CA ARG A 138 -7.28 -12.16 -31.83
C ARG A 138 -7.80 -11.30 -32.99
N GLY A 139 -7.18 -10.15 -33.28
CA GLY A 139 -7.48 -9.29 -34.44
C GLY A 139 -8.88 -8.66 -34.46
N ARG A 140 -9.56 -8.57 -33.31
CA ARG A 140 -10.99 -8.15 -33.22
C ARG A 140 -11.21 -6.78 -32.56
N GLU A 141 -10.17 -6.13 -32.05
CA GLU A 141 -10.28 -4.92 -31.21
C GLU A 141 -9.09 -3.97 -31.47
N ASP A 142 -9.31 -2.66 -31.37
CA ASP A 142 -8.24 -1.65 -31.47
C ASP A 142 -7.49 -1.46 -30.14
N HIS A 143 -6.34 -0.79 -30.19
CA HIS A 143 -5.47 -0.59 -29.03
C HIS A 143 -6.15 0.16 -27.87
N ALA A 144 -7.08 1.07 -28.16
CA ALA A 144 -7.82 1.83 -27.14
C ALA A 144 -8.87 0.95 -26.43
N GLN A 145 -9.55 0.07 -27.17
CA GLN A 145 -10.52 -0.91 -26.65
C GLN A 145 -9.85 -1.95 -25.76
N ILE A 146 -8.64 -2.40 -26.11
CA ILE A 146 -7.84 -3.34 -25.32
C ILE A 146 -7.42 -2.70 -23.98
N LEU A 147 -6.93 -1.46 -24.02
CA LEU A 147 -6.57 -0.70 -22.83
C LEU A 147 -7.77 -0.43 -21.92
N ALA A 148 -8.91 -0.04 -22.47
CA ALA A 148 -10.14 0.18 -21.69
C ALA A 148 -10.64 -1.09 -20.98
N ARG A 149 -10.45 -2.27 -21.58
CA ARG A 149 -10.77 -3.58 -20.97
C ARG A 149 -9.81 -3.97 -19.85
N LEU A 150 -8.51 -3.70 -20.00
CA LEU A 150 -7.50 -3.93 -18.97
C LEU A 150 -7.64 -2.95 -17.79
N GLN A 151 -8.24 -1.78 -18.03
CA GLN A 151 -8.46 -0.70 -17.05
C GLN A 151 -9.71 -0.87 -16.19
N ARG A 152 -10.59 -1.84 -16.48
CA ARG A 152 -11.83 -2.02 -15.72
C ARG A 152 -11.48 -2.49 -14.31
N GLN A 153 -11.73 -1.64 -13.31
CA GLN A 153 -11.54 -1.98 -11.90
C GLN A 153 -12.34 -3.24 -11.60
N VAL A 154 -11.66 -4.22 -11.01
CA VAL A 154 -12.25 -5.50 -10.68
C VAL A 154 -12.80 -5.39 -9.28
N ASP A 155 -14.12 -5.49 -9.14
CA ASP A 155 -14.74 -5.55 -7.83
C ASP A 155 -14.19 -6.78 -7.08
N PRO A 156 -13.79 -6.62 -5.81
CA PRO A 156 -13.34 -7.73 -4.99
C PRO A 156 -14.49 -8.75 -4.86
N ALA A 157 -14.15 -10.03 -4.95
CA ALA A 157 -15.15 -11.09 -4.74
C ALA A 157 -15.78 -10.97 -3.33
N PRO A 158 -17.05 -11.37 -3.16
CA PRO A 158 -17.71 -11.33 -1.87
C PRO A 158 -16.92 -12.08 -0.78
N PRO A 159 -16.90 -11.58 0.47
CA PRO A 159 -16.27 -12.29 1.57
C PRO A 159 -16.98 -13.64 1.84
N GLY A 160 -16.25 -14.61 2.41
CA GLY A 160 -16.82 -15.92 2.78
C GLY A 160 -16.79 -17.01 1.70
N ILE A 161 -16.18 -16.74 0.53
CA ILE A 161 -16.09 -17.66 -0.60
C ILE A 161 -14.70 -18.28 -0.70
N LEU A 162 -14.65 -19.60 -0.82
CA LEU A 162 -13.40 -20.35 -1.03
C LEU A 162 -12.86 -20.08 -2.42
N ARG A 163 -11.59 -19.66 -2.48
CA ARG A 163 -10.94 -19.26 -3.73
C ARG A 163 -9.50 -19.75 -3.82
N GLN A 164 -9.08 -20.04 -5.05
CA GLN A 164 -7.71 -20.41 -5.41
C GLN A 164 -7.33 -19.67 -6.71
N THR A 165 -6.23 -18.93 -6.71
CA THR A 165 -5.76 -18.26 -7.93
C THR A 165 -4.75 -19.12 -8.67
N VAL A 166 -4.86 -19.17 -9.98
CA VAL A 166 -3.95 -19.85 -10.91
C VAL A 166 -3.34 -18.81 -11.83
N ALA A 167 -2.04 -18.58 -11.70
CA ALA A 167 -1.30 -17.71 -12.59
C ALA A 167 -1.05 -18.40 -13.94
N ASN A 168 -1.50 -17.79 -15.02
CA ASN A 168 -1.24 -18.17 -16.41
C ASN A 168 -0.32 -17.14 -17.08
N ASP A 169 0.87 -17.00 -16.50
CA ASP A 169 1.91 -16.03 -16.80
C ASP A 169 3.09 -16.61 -17.60
N SER A 170 3.05 -17.90 -17.93
CA SER A 170 4.08 -18.64 -18.67
C SER A 170 3.46 -19.32 -19.91
N ASP A 171 4.13 -20.36 -20.38
CA ASP A 171 3.62 -21.34 -21.33
C ASP A 171 2.34 -22.04 -20.86
N THR A 172 1.59 -22.55 -21.83
CA THR A 172 0.27 -23.16 -21.62
C THR A 172 0.36 -24.44 -20.79
N ALA A 173 1.41 -25.23 -20.94
CA ALA A 173 1.57 -26.48 -20.21
C ALA A 173 1.74 -26.22 -18.71
N THR A 174 2.53 -25.22 -18.33
CA THR A 174 2.65 -24.76 -16.94
C THR A 174 1.32 -24.27 -16.39
N GLY A 175 0.56 -23.50 -17.17
CA GLY A 175 -0.78 -23.05 -16.78
C GLY A 175 -1.75 -24.21 -16.52
N ILE A 176 -1.74 -25.22 -17.40
CA ILE A 176 -2.56 -26.44 -17.25
C ILE A 176 -2.14 -27.22 -16.00
N ALA A 177 -0.84 -27.42 -15.79
CA ALA A 177 -0.33 -28.12 -14.62
C ALA A 177 -0.74 -27.44 -13.31
N ARG A 178 -0.71 -26.09 -13.27
CA ARG A 178 -1.18 -25.32 -12.10
C ARG A 178 -2.69 -25.45 -11.90
N LEU A 179 -3.49 -25.40 -12.95
CA LEU A 179 -4.93 -25.64 -12.85
C LEU A 179 -5.24 -27.06 -12.35
N LEU A 180 -4.55 -28.07 -12.89
CA LEU A 180 -4.68 -29.47 -12.45
C LEU A 180 -4.30 -29.64 -10.98
N ALA A 181 -3.30 -28.93 -10.48
CA ALA A 181 -2.94 -28.98 -9.06
C ALA A 181 -4.07 -28.46 -8.16
N VAL A 182 -4.87 -27.49 -8.62
CA VAL A 182 -6.07 -27.01 -7.91
C VAL A 182 -7.18 -28.04 -7.99
N LEU A 183 -7.49 -28.51 -9.19
CA LEU A 183 -8.60 -29.45 -9.41
C LEU A 183 -8.39 -30.75 -8.63
N ARG A 184 -7.17 -31.31 -8.66
CA ARG A 184 -6.78 -32.53 -7.93
C ARG A 184 -6.73 -32.38 -6.41
N ALA A 185 -6.97 -31.18 -5.88
CA ALA A 185 -7.09 -30.92 -4.46
C ALA A 185 -8.53 -30.48 -4.12
N PRO A 186 -9.54 -31.37 -4.31
CA PRO A 186 -10.93 -31.04 -4.05
C PRO A 186 -11.17 -30.70 -2.59
N LEU A 187 -12.28 -30.02 -2.36
CA LEU A 187 -12.69 -29.59 -1.04
C LEU A 187 -12.93 -30.78 -0.12
N GLN A 188 -12.25 -30.82 1.02
CA GLN A 188 -12.40 -31.89 2.00
C GLN A 188 -13.29 -31.45 3.15
N HIS A 189 -14.18 -32.31 3.62
CA HIS A 189 -14.98 -32.07 4.82
C HIS A 189 -14.29 -32.74 6.00
N CYS A 190 -13.86 -31.93 6.97
CA CYS A 190 -13.04 -32.37 8.08
C CYS A 190 -13.82 -32.26 9.38
N VAL A 191 -13.75 -33.29 10.23
CA VAL A 191 -14.23 -33.21 11.61
C VAL A 191 -13.23 -32.37 12.43
N VAL A 192 -13.73 -31.40 13.17
CA VAL A 192 -12.93 -30.55 14.06
C VAL A 192 -12.83 -31.19 15.43
N ARG A 193 -11.60 -31.35 15.92
CA ARG A 193 -11.28 -31.80 17.29
C ARG A 193 -10.64 -30.66 18.07
N ALA A 194 -10.71 -30.74 19.39
CA ALA A 194 -9.93 -29.85 20.24
C ALA A 194 -8.46 -30.29 20.22
N ALA A 195 -7.55 -29.36 19.91
CA ALA A 195 -6.14 -29.55 20.22
C ALA A 195 -5.90 -29.17 21.70
N PRO A 196 -5.08 -29.93 22.45
CA PRO A 196 -4.76 -29.62 23.85
C PRO A 196 -3.67 -28.55 23.99
N VAL A 197 -3.26 -27.91 22.89
CA VAL A 197 -2.20 -26.91 22.84
C VAL A 197 -2.75 -25.66 22.18
N GLU A 198 -2.44 -24.49 22.76
CA GLU A 198 -2.71 -23.19 22.16
C GLU A 198 -1.46 -22.68 21.44
N THR A 199 -1.61 -22.11 20.24
CA THR A 199 -0.48 -21.73 19.38
C THR A 199 -0.32 -20.21 19.24
N GLY A 200 -0.99 -19.44 20.09
CA GLY A 200 -0.90 -17.98 20.10
C GLY A 200 -1.39 -17.36 18.79
N GLU A 201 -0.57 -16.51 18.16
CA GLU A 201 -0.93 -15.83 16.92
C GLU A 201 -0.80 -16.72 15.67
N GLU A 202 -0.01 -17.80 15.73
CA GLU A 202 0.16 -18.69 14.59
C GLU A 202 -1.06 -19.62 14.45
N ALA A 203 -1.72 -19.53 13.29
CA ALA A 203 -2.85 -20.38 12.97
C ALA A 203 -2.34 -21.78 12.53
N VAL A 204 -2.20 -22.68 13.49
CA VAL A 204 -1.76 -24.06 13.27
C VAL A 204 -2.93 -25.02 13.48
N ALA A 205 -3.06 -25.99 12.57
CA ALA A 205 -3.97 -27.11 12.70
C ALA A 205 -3.16 -28.40 12.76
N TYR A 206 -3.60 -29.35 13.58
CA TYR A 206 -2.95 -30.64 13.72
C TYR A 206 -3.73 -31.71 12.99
N ALA A 207 -3.03 -32.56 12.25
CA ALA A 207 -3.65 -33.63 11.48
C ALA A 207 -2.78 -34.88 11.43
N HIS A 208 -3.40 -36.01 11.10
CA HIS A 208 -2.67 -37.25 10.85
C HIS A 208 -1.87 -37.15 9.52
N PRO A 209 -0.60 -37.63 9.48
CA PRO A 209 0.25 -37.54 8.28
C PRO A 209 -0.35 -38.11 6.99
N ARG A 210 -1.17 -39.17 7.10
CA ARG A 210 -1.86 -39.78 5.94
C ARG A 210 -2.83 -38.83 5.22
N HIS A 211 -3.39 -37.85 5.93
CA HIS A 211 -4.42 -36.95 5.38
C HIS A 211 -3.75 -35.73 4.75
N TRP A 212 -2.72 -35.18 5.40
CA TRP A 212 -1.92 -34.08 4.87
C TRP A 212 -0.46 -34.14 5.31
N ALA A 213 0.43 -33.73 4.41
CA ALA A 213 1.84 -33.51 4.74
C ALA A 213 2.02 -32.31 5.69
N ALA A 214 3.05 -32.36 6.54
CA ALA A 214 3.40 -31.24 7.40
C ALA A 214 3.76 -30.01 6.57
N GLY A 215 3.40 -28.82 7.05
CA GLY A 215 3.56 -27.57 6.33
C GLY A 215 2.49 -27.29 5.27
N THR A 216 1.59 -28.24 4.98
CA THR A 216 0.45 -28.01 4.06
C THR A 216 -0.37 -26.82 4.57
N ARG A 217 -0.70 -25.89 3.68
CA ARG A 217 -1.59 -24.77 4.01
C ARG A 217 -3.02 -25.11 3.60
N LEU A 218 -3.95 -24.93 4.53
CA LEU A 218 -5.38 -25.12 4.27
C LEU A 218 -6.12 -23.82 4.57
N ARG A 219 -7.12 -23.50 3.75
CA ARG A 219 -8.17 -22.54 4.10
C ARG A 219 -9.36 -23.32 4.62
N LEU A 220 -9.68 -23.10 5.89
CA LEU A 220 -10.84 -23.67 6.56
C LEU A 220 -12.02 -22.72 6.40
N ARG A 221 -13.21 -23.28 6.12
CA ARG A 221 -14.48 -22.56 6.08
C ARG A 221 -15.50 -23.30 6.94
N ALA A 222 -16.09 -22.58 7.89
CA ALA A 222 -17.23 -23.05 8.65
C ALA A 222 -18.54 -22.82 7.88
N ALA A 223 -19.61 -23.53 8.25
CA ALA A 223 -20.94 -23.37 7.65
C ALA A 223 -21.49 -21.93 7.78
N THR A 224 -21.08 -21.20 8.83
CA THR A 224 -21.41 -19.79 9.04
C THR A 224 -20.75 -18.85 8.03
N GLY A 225 -19.84 -19.35 7.19
CA GLY A 225 -19.01 -18.55 6.28
C GLY A 225 -17.71 -18.03 6.90
N ALA A 226 -17.49 -18.24 8.20
CA ALA A 226 -16.23 -17.89 8.85
C ALA A 226 -15.06 -18.66 8.23
N MET A 227 -13.95 -17.97 7.93
CA MET A 227 -12.78 -18.57 7.28
C MET A 227 -11.49 -18.31 8.05
N VAL A 228 -10.59 -19.29 8.03
CA VAL A 228 -9.27 -19.20 8.65
C VAL A 228 -8.25 -19.97 7.82
N ASP A 229 -7.08 -19.37 7.59
CA ASP A 229 -5.95 -20.07 6.96
C ASP A 229 -5.10 -20.70 8.05
N VAL A 230 -4.78 -21.98 7.89
CA VAL A 230 -3.96 -22.75 8.84
C VAL A 230 -2.78 -23.42 8.15
N ARG A 231 -1.72 -23.66 8.90
CA ARG A 231 -0.63 -24.57 8.53
C ARG A 231 -0.78 -25.89 9.26
N ILE A 232 -0.57 -27.00 8.55
CA ILE A 232 -0.69 -28.34 9.10
C ILE A 232 0.59 -28.73 9.83
N HIS A 233 0.45 -29.10 11.10
CA HIS A 233 1.44 -29.85 11.87
C HIS A 233 0.94 -31.28 12.07
N HIS A 234 1.87 -32.21 12.20
CA HIS A 234 1.50 -33.60 12.45
C HIS A 234 1.19 -33.83 13.92
N TRP A 235 0.10 -34.55 14.16
CA TRP A 235 -0.22 -35.10 15.48
C TRP A 235 0.20 -36.57 15.54
N PRO A 236 1.19 -36.95 16.36
CA PRO A 236 1.72 -38.31 16.37
C PRO A 236 0.67 -39.37 16.77
N ASP A 237 -0.21 -39.06 17.72
CA ASP A 237 -1.03 -40.07 18.44
C ASP A 237 -2.55 -39.94 18.20
N GLY A 238 -2.98 -39.61 16.98
CA GLY A 238 -4.35 -39.13 16.71
C GLY A 238 -5.41 -40.19 16.40
N GLY A 239 -5.06 -41.47 16.44
CA GLY A 239 -5.93 -42.57 15.98
C GLY A 239 -6.13 -42.60 14.46
N HIS A 240 -6.43 -43.78 13.92
CA HIS A 240 -6.50 -44.05 12.49
C HIS A 240 -7.93 -43.95 11.91
N ASP A 241 -8.68 -42.88 12.14
CA ASP A 241 -10.03 -42.70 11.57
C ASP A 241 -10.07 -42.64 10.03
N ALA A 242 -10.94 -43.42 9.36
CA ALA A 242 -11.04 -43.36 7.90
C ALA A 242 -11.34 -41.95 7.34
N SER A 243 -12.05 -41.11 8.11
CA SER A 243 -12.40 -39.75 7.71
C SER A 243 -11.32 -38.71 8.07
N PRO A 244 -11.13 -37.66 7.23
CA PRO A 244 -10.23 -36.56 7.54
C PRO A 244 -10.71 -35.77 8.77
N TRP A 245 -9.77 -35.45 9.67
CA TRP A 245 -10.02 -34.66 10.87
C TRP A 245 -8.88 -33.66 11.11
N LEU A 246 -9.21 -32.55 11.75
CA LEU A 246 -8.28 -31.49 12.14
C LEU A 246 -8.45 -31.19 13.63
N ALA A 247 -7.39 -31.32 14.41
CA ALA A 247 -7.37 -30.82 15.78
C ALA A 247 -6.95 -29.35 15.77
N LEU A 248 -7.81 -28.48 16.30
CA LEU A 248 -7.66 -27.03 16.29
C LEU A 248 -7.54 -26.50 17.73
N PRO A 249 -6.60 -25.56 18.00
CA PRO A 249 -6.56 -24.78 19.24
C PRO A 249 -7.88 -24.08 19.56
N ALA A 250 -8.08 -23.71 20.83
CA ALA A 250 -9.34 -23.12 21.28
C ALA A 250 -9.61 -21.79 20.57
N GLY A 251 -8.59 -20.94 20.41
CA GLY A 251 -8.70 -19.65 19.71
C GLY A 251 -9.14 -19.80 18.24
N LEU A 252 -8.60 -20.79 17.52
CA LEU A 252 -9.01 -21.06 16.14
C LEU A 252 -10.42 -21.63 16.04
N ARG A 253 -10.82 -22.51 16.96
CA ARG A 253 -12.20 -23.03 17.00
C ARG A 253 -13.19 -21.90 17.23
N GLN A 254 -12.91 -20.98 18.15
CA GLN A 254 -13.77 -19.83 18.41
C GLN A 254 -13.93 -18.92 17.18
N ARG A 255 -12.83 -18.65 16.45
CA ARG A 255 -12.85 -17.88 15.19
C ARG A 255 -13.69 -18.54 14.10
N LEU A 256 -13.81 -19.86 14.12
CA LEU A 256 -14.66 -20.66 13.24
C LEU A 256 -16.07 -20.89 13.81
N GLY A 257 -16.46 -20.17 14.87
CA GLY A 257 -17.78 -20.29 15.48
C GLY A 257 -18.02 -21.64 16.19
N SER A 258 -16.94 -22.27 16.68
CA SER A 258 -16.97 -23.59 17.33
C SER A 258 -17.58 -24.70 16.46
N ALA A 259 -17.42 -24.58 15.13
CA ALA A 259 -17.93 -25.54 14.18
C ALA A 259 -17.36 -26.95 14.43
N GLN A 260 -18.25 -27.96 14.45
CA GLN A 260 -17.86 -29.37 14.59
C GLN A 260 -17.27 -29.94 13.28
N THR A 261 -17.60 -29.32 12.15
CA THR A 261 -17.07 -29.68 10.83
C THR A 261 -16.68 -28.42 10.07
N VAL A 262 -15.64 -28.55 9.25
CA VAL A 262 -15.15 -27.47 8.39
C VAL A 262 -14.86 -28.02 7.01
N GLN A 263 -15.03 -27.15 6.01
CA GLN A 263 -14.53 -27.38 4.67
C GLN A 263 -13.07 -26.93 4.61
N ALA A 264 -12.17 -27.79 4.13
CA ALA A 264 -10.75 -27.54 4.03
C ALA A 264 -10.32 -27.53 2.56
N LEU A 265 -9.93 -26.36 2.07
CA LEU A 265 -9.33 -26.16 0.75
C LEU A 265 -7.82 -26.12 0.88
N ARG A 266 -7.09 -26.95 0.13
CA ARG A 266 -5.63 -26.89 0.10
C ARG A 266 -5.16 -25.67 -0.67
N LEU A 267 -4.45 -24.76 0.00
CA LEU A 267 -3.82 -23.60 -0.62
C LEU A 267 -2.48 -24.03 -1.24
N LEU A 268 -2.39 -23.93 -2.57
CA LEU A 268 -1.13 -24.10 -3.28
C LEU A 268 -0.13 -22.97 -2.95
N ALA A 269 1.16 -23.30 -3.01
CA ALA A 269 2.22 -22.31 -2.89
C ALA A 269 2.10 -21.27 -4.03
N PRO A 270 2.36 -19.98 -3.75
CA PRO A 270 2.35 -18.97 -4.80
C PRO A 270 3.38 -19.27 -5.88
N ALA A 271 3.08 -18.87 -7.13
CA ALA A 271 4.01 -19.04 -8.24
C ALA A 271 5.35 -18.31 -8.03
N SER A 272 5.35 -17.22 -7.24
CA SER A 272 6.58 -16.51 -6.87
C SER A 272 7.41 -17.19 -5.77
N ARG A 273 6.97 -18.32 -5.19
CA ARG A 273 7.69 -19.01 -4.10
C ARG A 273 9.14 -19.38 -4.43
N PRO A 274 9.50 -19.85 -5.64
CA PRO A 274 10.89 -20.09 -5.99
C PRO A 274 11.73 -18.79 -6.00
N LEU A 275 11.13 -17.67 -6.40
CA LEU A 275 11.79 -16.35 -6.41
C LEU A 275 12.08 -15.87 -4.99
N TRP A 276 11.13 -16.08 -4.06
CA TRP A 276 11.34 -15.85 -2.63
C TRP A 276 12.56 -16.63 -2.12
N SER A 277 12.68 -17.92 -2.47
CA SER A 277 13.81 -18.76 -2.02
C SER A 277 15.14 -18.33 -2.63
N ARG A 278 15.14 -17.82 -3.87
CA ARG A 278 16.31 -17.23 -4.51
C ARG A 278 16.74 -15.96 -3.77
N LYS A 279 15.82 -15.06 -3.42
CA LYS A 279 16.17 -13.84 -2.68
C LYS A 279 16.73 -14.15 -1.29
N LEU A 280 16.19 -15.15 -0.58
CA LEU A 280 16.75 -15.58 0.70
C LEU A 280 18.19 -16.10 0.61
N ARG A 281 18.60 -16.62 -0.55
CA ARG A 281 19.99 -17.03 -0.82
C ARG A 281 20.89 -15.87 -1.26
N GLY A 282 20.39 -14.63 -1.23
CA GLY A 282 21.11 -13.43 -1.62
C GLY A 282 21.16 -13.16 -3.13
N GLU A 283 20.42 -13.91 -3.95
CA GLU A 283 20.39 -13.67 -5.40
C GLU A 283 19.68 -12.36 -5.75
N ARG A 284 20.22 -11.65 -6.77
CA ARG A 284 19.57 -10.47 -7.35
C ARG A 284 18.30 -10.84 -8.11
N LEU A 285 17.23 -10.07 -7.90
CA LEU A 285 15.99 -10.23 -8.64
C LEU A 285 15.70 -9.02 -9.56
N PRO A 286 15.35 -9.23 -10.84
CA PRO A 286 14.87 -8.17 -11.72
C PRO A 286 13.46 -7.71 -11.34
N ALA A 287 13.06 -6.53 -11.84
CA ALA A 287 11.82 -5.86 -11.45
C ALA A 287 10.55 -6.73 -11.63
N HIS A 288 10.45 -7.50 -12.70
CA HIS A 288 9.29 -8.37 -12.94
C HIS A 288 9.15 -9.50 -11.89
N GLN A 289 10.28 -9.97 -11.33
CA GLN A 289 10.29 -11.00 -10.28
C GLN A 289 9.91 -10.41 -8.93
N TYR A 290 10.41 -9.21 -8.61
CA TYR A 290 9.94 -8.47 -7.44
C TYR A 290 8.45 -8.18 -7.54
N GLN A 291 7.95 -7.79 -8.71
CA GLN A 291 6.52 -7.52 -8.92
C GLN A 291 5.67 -8.76 -8.63
N ALA A 292 6.08 -9.94 -9.10
CA ALA A 292 5.38 -11.19 -8.82
C ALA A 292 5.33 -11.51 -7.32
N ILE A 293 6.46 -11.33 -6.60
CA ILE A 293 6.53 -11.52 -5.15
C ILE A 293 5.61 -10.53 -4.42
N LEU A 294 5.69 -9.24 -4.76
CA LEU A 294 4.89 -8.20 -4.13
C LEU A 294 3.39 -8.39 -4.39
N GLN A 295 3.00 -8.85 -5.59
CA GLN A 295 1.61 -9.16 -5.89
C GLN A 295 1.09 -10.33 -5.06
N ASP A 296 1.84 -11.43 -4.98
CA ASP A 296 1.46 -12.58 -4.13
C ASP A 296 1.43 -12.19 -2.63
N ALA A 297 2.25 -11.23 -2.20
CA ALA A 297 2.20 -10.67 -0.85
C ALA A 297 0.90 -9.87 -0.60
N VAL A 298 0.55 -8.97 -1.53
CA VAL A 298 -0.69 -8.17 -1.47
C VAL A 298 -1.94 -9.06 -1.50
N ASP A 299 -1.91 -10.12 -2.31
CA ASP A 299 -3.00 -11.09 -2.43
C ASP A 299 -3.14 -12.02 -1.19
N GLY A 300 -2.25 -11.88 -0.19
CA GLY A 300 -2.26 -12.69 1.03
C GLY A 300 -1.80 -14.14 0.82
N ARG A 301 -1.04 -14.42 -0.26
CA ARG A 301 -0.61 -15.78 -0.60
C ARG A 301 0.62 -16.23 0.15
N TYR A 302 1.35 -15.33 0.79
CA TYR A 302 2.39 -15.66 1.76
C TYR A 302 1.83 -15.60 3.18
N SER A 303 2.32 -16.46 4.07
CA SER A 303 2.04 -16.31 5.50
C SER A 303 2.77 -15.09 6.06
N THR A 304 2.33 -14.59 7.21
CA THR A 304 3.02 -13.49 7.92
C THR A 304 4.51 -13.83 8.13
N THR A 305 4.81 -15.04 8.61
CA THR A 305 6.19 -15.52 8.77
C THR A 305 6.99 -15.47 7.46
N GLU A 306 6.43 -15.98 6.34
CA GLU A 306 7.11 -15.97 5.04
C GLU A 306 7.39 -14.55 4.54
N LEU A 307 6.44 -13.62 4.73
CA LEU A 307 6.63 -12.22 4.37
C LEU A 307 7.65 -11.53 5.28
N THR A 308 7.61 -11.78 6.58
CA THR A 308 8.59 -11.21 7.52
C THR A 308 9.99 -11.67 7.19
N THR A 309 10.21 -12.97 6.95
CA THR A 309 11.53 -13.49 6.55
C THR A 309 12.01 -12.87 5.24
N LEU A 310 11.13 -12.72 4.25
CA LEU A 310 11.46 -12.07 2.99
C LEU A 310 11.86 -10.61 3.20
N LEU A 311 11.06 -9.86 3.96
CA LEU A 311 11.29 -8.43 4.18
C LEU A 311 12.60 -8.18 4.90
N VAL A 312 12.91 -8.96 5.94
CA VAL A 312 14.22 -8.91 6.61
C VAL A 312 15.35 -9.13 5.60
N SER A 313 15.26 -10.19 4.78
CA SER A 313 16.26 -10.51 3.76
C SER A 313 16.40 -9.42 2.69
N ILE A 314 15.30 -8.83 2.22
CA ILE A 314 15.33 -7.72 1.28
C ILE A 314 15.97 -6.50 1.95
N THR A 315 15.47 -6.07 3.11
CA THR A 315 15.93 -4.82 3.74
C THR A 315 17.43 -4.80 4.05
N GLY A 316 18.02 -5.95 4.41
CA GLY A 316 19.45 -6.06 4.73
C GLY A 316 20.38 -6.33 3.54
N GLY A 317 19.86 -6.62 2.34
CA GLY A 317 20.65 -7.12 1.22
C GLY A 317 20.27 -6.53 -0.13
N LEU A 318 19.86 -5.26 -0.18
CA LEU A 318 19.66 -4.53 -1.42
C LEU A 318 20.90 -3.70 -1.76
N ASP A 319 21.31 -3.75 -3.02
CA ASP A 319 22.21 -2.77 -3.64
C ASP A 319 21.42 -1.78 -4.51
N ALA A 320 22.12 -0.86 -5.20
CA ALA A 320 21.50 0.15 -6.03
C ALA A 320 20.71 -0.42 -7.22
N GLU A 321 21.17 -1.51 -7.84
CA GLU A 321 20.48 -2.15 -8.97
C GLU A 321 19.18 -2.83 -8.51
N GLU A 322 19.23 -3.56 -7.40
CA GLU A 322 18.04 -4.18 -6.84
C GLU A 322 17.08 -3.14 -6.25
N THR A 323 17.59 -2.03 -5.72
CA THR A 323 16.76 -0.90 -5.29
C THR A 323 15.96 -0.33 -6.45
N LEU A 324 16.60 -0.15 -7.61
CA LEU A 324 15.93 0.26 -8.83
C LEU A 324 14.90 -0.79 -9.29
N ALA A 325 15.26 -2.07 -9.31
CA ALA A 325 14.36 -3.14 -9.69
C ALA A 325 13.11 -3.18 -8.79
N LEU A 326 13.29 -3.02 -7.48
CA LEU A 326 12.21 -2.96 -6.50
C LEU A 326 11.35 -1.70 -6.69
N ALA A 327 11.96 -0.55 -6.94
CA ALA A 327 11.24 0.70 -7.20
C ALA A 327 10.39 0.61 -8.48
N GLN A 328 10.93 0.01 -9.55
CA GLN A 328 10.22 -0.27 -10.80
C GLN A 328 9.05 -1.23 -10.56
N ALA A 329 9.29 -2.33 -9.84
CA ALA A 329 8.26 -3.32 -9.51
C ALA A 329 7.08 -2.67 -8.78
N ARG A 330 7.35 -1.89 -7.74
CA ARG A 330 6.34 -1.15 -6.97
C ARG A 330 5.58 -0.14 -7.82
N SER A 331 6.28 0.57 -8.72
CA SER A 331 5.68 1.59 -9.59
C SER A 331 4.69 0.98 -10.59
N ARG A 332 4.96 -0.23 -11.09
CA ARG A 332 4.10 -0.94 -12.07
C ARG A 332 2.83 -1.53 -11.46
N MET A 333 2.77 -1.66 -10.14
CA MET A 333 1.61 -2.21 -9.43
C MET A 333 0.48 -1.18 -9.23
N ALA A 334 0.71 0.09 -9.60
CA ALA A 334 -0.31 1.13 -9.56
C ALA A 334 -0.31 1.94 -10.86
N ARG A 335 -1.45 2.54 -11.19
CA ARG A 335 -1.57 3.39 -12.38
C ARG A 335 -0.85 4.72 -12.13
N ARG A 336 0.11 5.04 -13.01
CA ARG A 336 0.75 6.36 -13.04
C ARG A 336 -0.26 7.44 -13.43
N ILE A 337 -0.25 8.57 -12.73
CA ILE A 337 -1.04 9.76 -13.07
C ILE A 337 -0.40 10.46 -14.28
N SER A 338 -1.19 10.76 -15.31
CA SER A 338 -0.81 11.69 -16.37
C SER A 338 -1.26 13.09 -16.01
N TRP A 339 -0.39 14.07 -16.21
CA TRP A 339 -0.66 15.48 -15.97
C TRP A 339 -0.81 16.29 -17.26
N ASP A 340 -0.54 15.67 -18.41
CA ASP A 340 -0.51 16.32 -19.74
C ASP A 340 0.40 17.56 -19.76
N GLU A 341 1.45 17.49 -18.94
CA GLU A 341 2.47 18.53 -18.74
C GLU A 341 3.85 17.87 -18.90
N PRO A 342 4.79 18.50 -19.61
CA PRO A 342 6.14 17.95 -19.78
C PRO A 342 6.93 17.96 -18.48
N MET A 343 6.62 18.90 -17.57
CA MET A 343 7.34 19.11 -16.33
C MET A 343 6.39 19.16 -15.14
N VAL A 344 6.45 18.11 -14.35
CA VAL A 344 5.78 17.95 -13.07
C VAL A 344 6.84 17.82 -12.00
N VAL A 345 6.90 18.81 -11.12
CA VAL A 345 7.92 18.91 -10.08
C VAL A 345 7.36 18.46 -8.72
N ASP A 346 8.22 17.91 -7.87
CA ASP A 346 7.86 17.60 -6.48
C ASP A 346 9.07 17.80 -5.55
N LYS A 347 8.81 17.96 -4.25
CA LYS A 347 9.83 17.98 -3.20
C LYS A 347 9.60 16.83 -2.24
N HIS A 348 10.65 16.11 -1.85
CA HIS A 348 10.59 15.17 -0.74
C HIS A 348 11.57 15.55 0.36
N SER A 349 11.29 15.11 1.59
CA SER A 349 12.21 15.22 2.71
C SER A 349 12.15 13.93 3.52
N LEU A 350 13.33 13.43 3.91
CA LEU A 350 13.41 12.27 4.80
C LEU A 350 12.92 12.58 6.22
N GLY A 351 12.74 13.87 6.53
CA GLY A 351 12.30 14.36 7.83
C GLY A 351 13.38 14.20 8.89
N GLY A 352 12.96 14.07 10.15
CA GLY A 352 13.85 13.95 11.31
C GLY A 352 14.18 15.28 11.98
N VAL A 353 14.19 16.39 11.24
CA VAL A 353 14.46 17.72 11.81
C VAL A 353 13.17 18.39 12.30
N PRO A 354 13.06 18.76 13.59
CA PRO A 354 11.90 19.50 14.12
C PRO A 354 11.76 20.89 13.47
N GLY A 355 10.53 21.38 13.39
CA GLY A 355 10.15 22.66 12.78
C GLY A 355 10.44 22.87 11.28
N SER A 356 11.15 21.96 10.59
CA SER A 356 11.56 22.07 9.17
C SER A 356 10.40 21.94 8.14
N ARG A 357 9.30 22.68 8.33
CA ARG A 357 8.08 22.63 7.51
C ARG A 357 8.10 23.65 6.37
N ILE A 358 9.06 23.48 5.46
CA ILE A 358 9.23 24.36 4.30
C ILE A 358 8.23 24.11 3.16
N THR A 359 7.60 22.92 3.09
CA THR A 359 6.76 22.53 1.95
C THR A 359 5.62 23.53 1.66
N PRO A 360 4.87 24.02 2.67
CA PRO A 360 3.82 25.02 2.45
C PRO A 360 4.32 26.41 2.02
N ILE A 361 5.63 26.64 1.96
CA ILE A 361 6.28 27.85 1.42
C ILE A 361 6.83 27.56 0.02
N VAL A 362 7.49 26.41 -0.16
CA VAL A 362 8.07 25.99 -1.44
C VAL A 362 7.01 25.83 -2.52
N VAL A 363 5.91 25.12 -2.22
CA VAL A 363 4.85 24.82 -3.17
C VAL A 363 4.23 26.11 -3.76
N PRO A 364 3.83 27.12 -2.97
CA PRO A 364 3.30 28.35 -3.53
C PRO A 364 4.32 29.15 -4.36
N ILE A 365 5.62 29.16 -4.01
CA ILE A 365 6.65 29.81 -4.85
C ILE A 365 6.72 29.14 -6.23
N VAL A 366 6.74 27.81 -6.26
CA VAL A 366 6.76 27.00 -7.51
C VAL A 366 5.48 27.22 -8.33
N ALA A 367 4.33 27.25 -7.66
CA ALA A 367 3.03 27.50 -8.30
C ALA A 367 2.92 28.94 -8.84
N ALA A 368 3.51 29.92 -8.17
CA ALA A 368 3.57 31.32 -8.61
C ALA A 368 4.43 31.48 -9.87
N TRP A 369 5.52 30.72 -10.00
CA TRP A 369 6.30 30.65 -11.24
C TRP A 369 5.56 29.94 -12.38
N GLY A 370 4.68 28.99 -12.04
CA GLY A 370 3.78 28.33 -12.99
C GLY A 370 4.10 26.86 -13.26
N LEU A 371 4.93 26.20 -12.46
CA LEU A 371 5.19 24.75 -12.59
C LEU A 371 4.10 23.93 -11.89
N ALA A 372 3.80 22.76 -12.45
CA ALA A 372 2.83 21.83 -11.88
C ALA A 372 3.45 21.06 -10.69
N MET A 373 2.83 21.15 -9.50
CA MET A 373 3.32 20.49 -8.27
C MET A 373 2.20 19.78 -7.49
N PRO A 374 1.87 18.52 -7.84
CA PRO A 374 0.89 17.69 -7.14
C PRO A 374 1.46 17.10 -5.84
N LYS A 375 1.71 17.93 -4.84
CA LYS A 375 2.40 17.51 -3.61
C LYS A 375 1.53 16.58 -2.75
N ALA A 376 1.89 15.31 -2.67
CA ALA A 376 1.36 14.36 -1.69
C ALA A 376 2.28 14.26 -0.47
N SER A 377 1.72 14.42 0.73
CA SER A 377 2.42 14.42 2.03
C SER A 377 1.80 13.41 3.00
N SER A 378 2.60 12.78 3.85
CA SER A 378 2.07 12.02 4.99
C SER A 378 1.73 12.92 6.17
N ARG A 379 0.88 12.42 7.05
CA ARG A 379 0.77 12.91 8.43
C ARG A 379 1.97 12.47 9.26
N ALA A 380 2.16 13.08 10.41
CA ALA A 380 3.16 12.69 11.39
C ALA A 380 2.98 11.22 11.78
N ILE A 381 4.10 10.51 11.94
CA ILE A 381 4.13 9.17 12.54
C ILE A 381 4.87 9.27 13.88
N THR A 382 6.11 9.77 13.83
CA THR A 382 6.95 9.98 15.02
C THR A 382 7.30 11.44 15.28
N SER A 383 6.98 12.35 14.34
CA SER A 383 7.21 13.79 14.51
C SER A 383 6.06 14.49 15.24
N ALA A 384 6.33 15.65 15.83
CA ALA A 384 5.30 16.49 16.47
C ALA A 384 4.31 17.11 15.46
N ALA A 385 4.67 17.17 14.18
CA ALA A 385 3.77 17.53 13.08
C ALA A 385 4.28 16.93 11.77
N GLY A 386 3.36 16.53 10.89
CA GLY A 386 3.63 16.24 9.49
C GLY A 386 3.11 17.36 8.59
N THR A 387 3.63 17.46 7.36
CA THR A 387 3.17 18.50 6.41
C THR A 387 1.66 18.44 6.15
N ALA A 388 1.06 17.25 6.12
CA ALA A 388 -0.39 17.13 5.97
C ALA A 388 -1.16 17.62 7.21
N ASP A 389 -0.58 17.50 8.41
CA ASP A 389 -1.20 18.02 9.64
C ASP A 389 -1.16 19.55 9.67
N THR A 390 -0.01 20.15 9.32
CA THR A 390 0.14 21.60 9.18
C THR A 390 -0.78 22.17 8.09
N MET A 391 -0.84 21.51 6.93
CA MET A 391 -1.70 21.97 5.82
C MET A 391 -3.20 21.81 6.14
N ALA A 392 -3.60 20.85 6.97
CA ALA A 392 -4.99 20.65 7.35
C ALA A 392 -5.62 21.85 8.09
N LEU A 393 -4.78 22.69 8.71
CA LEU A 393 -5.18 23.96 9.32
C LEU A 393 -5.28 25.13 8.32
N LEU A 394 -4.83 24.91 7.08
CA LEU A 394 -4.89 25.91 6.00
C LEU A 394 -5.94 25.55 4.95
N ALA A 395 -6.12 24.27 4.64
CA ALA A 395 -7.08 23.79 3.65
C ALA A 395 -7.48 22.32 3.90
N ASN A 396 -8.50 21.86 3.18
CA ASN A 396 -8.78 20.43 3.11
C ASN A 396 -7.61 19.68 2.47
N VAL A 397 -7.10 18.66 3.14
CA VAL A 397 -6.00 17.81 2.65
C VAL A 397 -6.47 16.43 2.18
N ASP A 398 -7.72 16.06 2.47
CA ASP A 398 -8.29 14.77 2.08
C ASP A 398 -8.91 14.87 0.68
N LEU A 399 -8.05 14.73 -0.34
CA LEU A 399 -8.40 14.85 -1.75
C LEU A 399 -8.32 13.50 -2.45
N ASP A 400 -9.30 13.19 -3.28
CA ASP A 400 -9.22 12.07 -4.23
C ASP A 400 -8.44 12.45 -5.50
N GLY A 401 -8.20 11.48 -6.38
CA GLY A 401 -7.42 11.70 -7.60
C GLY A 401 -8.03 12.73 -8.56
N GLU A 402 -9.34 12.92 -8.58
CA GLU A 402 -10.00 13.93 -9.43
C GLU A 402 -9.86 15.33 -8.82
N ALA A 403 -10.05 15.47 -7.52
CA ALA A 403 -9.85 16.70 -6.78
C ALA A 403 -8.40 17.20 -6.91
N VAL A 404 -7.40 16.31 -6.82
CA VAL A 404 -5.99 16.67 -7.04
C VAL A 404 -5.78 17.19 -8.47
N ARG A 405 -6.33 16.51 -9.49
CA ARG A 405 -6.24 16.97 -10.90
C ARG A 405 -6.85 18.35 -11.09
N ARG A 406 -8.03 18.60 -10.49
CA ARG A 406 -8.69 19.90 -10.49
C ARG A 406 -7.83 20.98 -9.85
N CYS A 407 -7.28 20.72 -8.66
CA CYS A 407 -6.44 21.69 -7.94
C CYS A 407 -5.20 22.07 -8.75
N VAL A 408 -4.48 21.11 -9.31
CA VAL A 408 -3.29 21.38 -10.12
C VAL A 408 -3.65 22.14 -11.40
N ARG A 409 -4.76 21.82 -12.07
CA ARG A 409 -5.21 22.56 -13.24
C ARG A 409 -5.54 24.02 -12.92
N GLN A 410 -6.18 24.29 -11.79
CA GLN A 410 -6.65 25.63 -11.41
C GLN A 410 -5.58 26.49 -10.74
N ALA A 411 -4.76 25.89 -9.88
CA ALA A 411 -3.83 26.59 -8.99
C ALA A 411 -2.36 26.21 -9.23
N ARG A 412 -2.05 25.39 -10.25
CA ARG A 412 -0.73 24.80 -10.55
C ARG A 412 -0.21 23.83 -9.49
N ALA A 413 -0.81 23.77 -8.31
CA ALA A 413 -0.36 22.88 -7.25
C ALA A 413 -1.47 22.47 -6.29
N CYS A 414 -1.16 21.47 -5.48
CA CYS A 414 -1.91 21.11 -4.28
C CYS A 414 -0.94 20.55 -3.24
N ILE A 415 -1.32 20.60 -1.96
CA ILE A 415 -0.69 19.89 -0.84
C ILE A 415 -1.75 19.01 -0.21
N ALA A 416 -1.73 17.72 -0.56
CA ALA A 416 -2.74 16.75 -0.15
C ALA A 416 -2.14 15.63 0.71
N TRP A 417 -2.98 14.99 1.52
CA TRP A 417 -2.60 13.81 2.27
C TRP A 417 -2.45 12.60 1.33
N ASN A 418 -1.39 11.83 1.51
CA ASN A 418 -1.06 10.70 0.64
C ASN A 418 -2.08 9.55 0.68
N GLY A 419 -2.93 9.47 1.71
CA GLY A 419 -3.85 8.36 1.98
C GLY A 419 -4.71 7.96 0.78
N ARG A 420 -5.39 8.91 0.13
CA ARG A 420 -6.28 8.64 -1.01
C ARG A 420 -5.62 8.73 -2.40
N ILE A 421 -4.35 9.13 -2.46
CA ILE A 421 -3.68 9.49 -3.72
C ILE A 421 -2.61 8.47 -4.11
N SER A 422 -1.73 8.15 -3.16
CA SER A 422 -0.53 7.36 -3.44
C SER A 422 -0.22 6.34 -2.35
N HIS A 423 -1.09 6.18 -1.35
CA HIS A 423 -0.97 5.08 -0.41
C HIS A 423 -1.32 3.79 -1.13
N SER A 424 -0.33 2.91 -1.27
CA SER A 424 -0.51 1.65 -1.97
C SER A 424 -0.89 0.55 -0.98
N VAL A 425 -1.70 -0.41 -1.40
CA VAL A 425 -1.98 -1.64 -0.63
C VAL A 425 -0.68 -2.35 -0.25
N ILE A 426 0.36 -2.22 -1.08
CA ILE A 426 1.71 -2.69 -0.79
C ILE A 426 2.28 -2.03 0.47
N ASP A 427 2.12 -0.72 0.61
CA ASP A 427 2.57 -0.01 1.81
C ASP A 427 1.84 -0.48 3.06
N GLU A 428 0.53 -0.74 2.98
CA GLU A 428 -0.23 -1.28 4.12
C GLU A 428 0.30 -2.65 4.55
N VAL A 429 0.46 -3.58 3.60
CA VAL A 429 0.94 -4.94 3.86
C VAL A 429 2.36 -4.92 4.41
N MET A 430 3.25 -4.16 3.78
CA MET A 430 4.66 -4.13 4.16
C MET A 430 4.89 -3.37 5.46
N ASN A 431 4.27 -2.20 5.65
CA ASN A 431 4.49 -1.37 6.85
C ASN A 431 4.01 -2.06 8.13
N ARG A 432 2.98 -2.90 8.04
CA ARG A 432 2.53 -3.73 9.18
C ARG A 432 3.64 -4.64 9.71
N ILE A 433 4.60 -5.01 8.86
CA ILE A 433 5.74 -5.86 9.23
C ILE A 433 6.98 -5.00 9.47
N THR A 434 7.33 -4.07 8.57
CA THR A 434 8.60 -3.35 8.68
C THR A 434 8.64 -2.38 9.86
N ARG A 435 7.52 -1.74 10.22
CA ARG A 435 7.52 -0.72 11.29
C ARG A 435 7.72 -1.30 12.69
N PRO A 436 6.99 -2.35 13.13
CA PRO A 436 7.20 -2.92 14.47
C PRO A 436 8.63 -3.41 14.72
N TYR A 437 9.31 -3.87 13.66
CA TYR A 437 10.68 -4.38 13.73
C TYR A 437 11.75 -3.35 13.35
N GLY A 438 11.38 -2.11 13.05
CA GLY A 438 12.34 -1.06 12.66
C GLY A 438 13.13 -1.34 11.37
N LEU A 439 12.56 -2.10 10.43
CA LEU A 439 13.22 -2.52 9.18
C LEU A 439 13.20 -1.40 8.11
N GLU A 440 13.71 -0.22 8.45
CA GLU A 440 13.80 0.93 7.54
C GLU A 440 15.25 1.20 7.11
N THR A 441 15.71 0.48 6.08
CA THR A 441 17.04 0.74 5.50
C THR A 441 17.01 1.84 4.43
N ALA A 442 18.18 2.40 4.12
CA ALA A 442 18.35 3.43 3.09
C ALA A 442 17.79 2.98 1.73
N HIS A 443 18.19 1.78 1.27
CA HIS A 443 17.74 1.20 0.01
C HIS A 443 16.22 0.97 -0.03
N TRP A 444 15.65 0.38 1.02
CA TRP A 444 14.20 0.19 1.11
C TRP A 444 13.43 1.52 1.06
N SER A 445 13.93 2.53 1.78
CA SER A 445 13.34 3.86 1.82
C SER A 445 13.37 4.55 0.46
N VAL A 446 14.50 4.49 -0.26
CA VAL A 446 14.63 5.05 -1.62
C VAL A 446 13.64 4.39 -2.57
N ALA A 447 13.57 3.05 -2.59
CA ALA A 447 12.64 2.32 -3.45
C ALA A 447 11.18 2.67 -3.13
N SER A 448 10.82 2.75 -1.85
CA SER A 448 9.47 3.14 -1.42
C SER A 448 9.14 4.59 -1.84
N ILE A 449 10.02 5.54 -1.56
CA ILE A 449 9.80 6.97 -1.84
C ILE A 449 9.67 7.21 -3.35
N LEU A 450 10.65 6.77 -4.13
CA LEU A 450 10.68 7.04 -5.57
C LEU A 450 9.56 6.33 -6.32
N SER A 451 9.17 5.11 -5.93
CA SER A 451 8.02 4.44 -6.56
C SER A 451 6.72 5.23 -6.41
N LYS A 452 6.46 5.80 -5.23
CA LYS A 452 5.29 6.69 -5.02
C LYS A 452 5.35 7.95 -5.86
N LYS A 453 6.54 8.52 -6.05
CA LYS A 453 6.76 9.74 -6.87
C LYS A 453 6.53 9.44 -8.35
N ALA A 454 7.02 8.28 -8.82
CA ALA A 454 6.78 7.80 -10.17
C ALA A 454 5.29 7.57 -10.44
N ILE A 455 4.56 6.91 -9.51
CA ILE A 455 3.10 6.71 -9.58
C ILE A 455 2.35 8.05 -9.62
N ALA A 456 2.80 9.04 -8.83
CA ALA A 456 2.21 10.37 -8.82
C ALA A 456 2.48 11.18 -10.11
N GLY A 457 3.19 10.62 -11.11
CA GLY A 457 3.46 11.30 -12.37
C GLY A 457 4.57 12.34 -12.30
N VAL A 458 5.34 12.38 -11.22
CA VAL A 458 6.46 13.31 -11.04
C VAL A 458 7.54 13.02 -12.09
N THR A 459 8.14 14.08 -12.61
CA THR A 459 9.21 14.03 -13.63
C THR A 459 10.52 14.61 -13.09
N HIS A 460 10.43 15.61 -12.21
CA HIS A 460 11.57 16.28 -11.60
C HIS A 460 11.36 16.34 -10.08
N LEU A 461 12.37 15.99 -9.30
CA LEU A 461 12.26 15.84 -7.86
C LEU A 461 13.47 16.42 -7.15
N VAL A 462 13.23 17.24 -6.13
CA VAL A 462 14.26 17.63 -5.16
C VAL A 462 14.08 16.87 -3.86
N VAL A 463 15.12 16.23 -3.36
CA VAL A 463 15.10 15.44 -2.11
C VAL A 463 15.96 16.12 -1.04
N ASP A 464 15.37 16.39 0.11
CA ASP A 464 16.01 16.91 1.32
C ASP A 464 16.49 15.73 2.18
N VAL A 465 17.80 15.62 2.37
CA VAL A 465 18.48 14.58 3.15
C VAL A 465 19.20 15.24 4.34
N PRO A 466 18.48 15.49 5.45
CA PRO A 466 19.12 16.10 6.62
C PRO A 466 20.16 15.18 7.25
N TYR A 467 21.28 15.73 7.70
CA TYR A 467 22.27 15.04 8.51
C TYR A 467 22.58 15.78 9.81
N GLY A 468 23.02 15.06 10.82
CA GLY A 468 23.39 15.61 12.12
C GLY A 468 22.97 14.70 13.27
N PRO A 469 23.29 15.09 14.52
CA PRO A 469 23.05 14.27 15.71
C PRO A 469 21.58 13.87 15.89
N TYR A 470 20.66 14.71 15.41
CA TYR A 470 19.21 14.52 15.55
C TYR A 470 18.50 14.14 14.25
N ALA A 471 19.26 13.90 13.17
CA ALA A 471 18.72 13.47 11.89
C ALA A 471 18.82 11.94 11.74
N LYS A 472 18.16 11.41 10.70
CA LYS A 472 18.26 9.97 10.37
C LYS A 472 19.67 9.58 9.93
N GLN A 473 20.38 10.49 9.28
CA GLN A 473 21.76 10.34 8.85
C GLN A 473 22.63 11.09 9.86
N GLN A 474 23.61 10.40 10.43
CA GLN A 474 24.43 10.98 11.49
C GLN A 474 25.56 11.84 10.93
N THR A 475 26.08 11.48 9.76
CA THR A 475 27.22 12.16 9.12
C THR A 475 26.88 12.69 7.73
N LEU A 476 27.62 13.71 7.30
CA LEU A 476 27.54 14.25 5.94
C LEU A 476 27.83 13.17 4.89
N GLU A 477 28.79 12.28 5.14
CA GLU A 477 29.14 11.20 4.22
C GLU A 477 27.96 10.25 3.99
N GLN A 478 27.28 9.82 5.06
CA GLN A 478 26.08 8.97 4.96
C GLN A 478 24.97 9.65 4.16
N ALA A 479 24.74 10.94 4.39
CA ALA A 479 23.77 11.71 3.62
C ALA A 479 24.15 11.83 2.15
N GLN A 480 25.42 12.07 1.82
CA GLN A 480 25.90 12.13 0.44
C GLN A 480 25.80 10.78 -0.28
N GLN A 481 26.09 9.67 0.40
CA GLN A 481 25.88 8.32 -0.14
C GLN A 481 24.40 8.10 -0.48
N LEU A 482 23.49 8.51 0.42
CA LEU A 482 22.05 8.42 0.18
C LEU A 482 21.57 9.35 -0.95
N CYS A 483 22.16 10.54 -1.08
CA CYS A 483 21.86 11.45 -2.18
C CYS A 483 22.18 10.78 -3.53
N ARG A 484 23.39 10.21 -3.67
CA ARG A 484 23.78 9.48 -4.89
C ARG A 484 22.84 8.32 -5.21
N LEU A 485 22.39 7.58 -4.18
CA LEU A 485 21.44 6.49 -4.36
C LEU A 485 20.07 6.98 -4.88
N PHE A 486 19.55 8.09 -4.34
CA PHE A 486 18.31 8.72 -4.83
C PHE A 486 18.44 9.13 -6.30
N GLU A 487 19.56 9.75 -6.67
CA GLU A 487 19.80 10.24 -8.03
C GLU A 487 19.93 9.07 -9.02
N GLN A 488 20.72 8.06 -8.68
CA GLN A 488 20.90 6.86 -9.50
C GLN A 488 19.58 6.10 -9.74
N VAL A 489 18.81 5.84 -8.68
CA VAL A 489 17.54 5.12 -8.79
C VAL A 489 16.48 6.00 -9.49
N GLY A 490 16.49 7.30 -9.24
CA GLY A 490 15.64 8.28 -9.90
C GLY A 490 15.83 8.27 -11.42
N GLN A 491 17.08 8.35 -11.86
CA GLN A 491 17.44 8.27 -13.28
C GLN A 491 16.95 6.95 -13.91
N GLY A 492 17.13 5.82 -13.23
CA GLY A 492 16.64 4.51 -13.70
C GLY A 492 15.11 4.39 -13.78
N LEU A 493 14.36 5.28 -13.11
CA LEU A 493 12.91 5.40 -13.21
C LEU A 493 12.46 6.44 -14.26
N GLY A 494 13.39 7.10 -14.96
CA GLY A 494 13.10 8.17 -15.90
C GLY A 494 12.71 9.49 -15.22
N MET A 495 13.19 9.74 -14.00
CA MET A 495 12.96 10.96 -13.24
C MET A 495 14.27 11.74 -13.07
N GLN A 496 14.23 13.05 -13.27
CA GLN A 496 15.35 13.91 -12.89
C GLN A 496 15.29 14.15 -11.39
N VAL A 497 16.25 13.60 -10.65
CA VAL A 497 16.31 13.74 -9.19
C VAL A 497 17.54 14.55 -8.83
N ARG A 498 17.38 15.51 -7.91
CA ARG A 498 18.47 16.24 -7.26
C ARG A 498 18.33 16.06 -5.76
N ALA A 499 19.29 15.41 -5.12
CA ALA A 499 19.26 15.18 -3.68
C ALA A 499 20.27 16.07 -2.96
N LEU A 500 19.84 16.72 -1.88
CA LEU A 500 20.62 17.72 -1.15
C LEU A 500 20.86 17.22 0.27
N ALA A 501 22.13 17.04 0.63
CA ALA A 501 22.53 16.85 2.01
C ALA A 501 22.44 18.21 2.73
N THR A 502 21.59 18.31 3.75
CA THR A 502 21.38 19.57 4.48
C THR A 502 21.71 19.43 5.95
N ASP A 503 22.22 20.48 6.57
CA ASP A 503 22.42 20.52 8.01
C ASP A 503 21.07 20.37 8.76
N GLY A 504 21.03 19.39 9.66
CA GLY A 504 19.92 19.08 10.57
C GLY A 504 20.37 19.04 12.04
N SER A 505 21.46 19.71 12.37
CA SER A 505 22.02 19.81 13.72
C SER A 505 21.13 20.55 14.72
N GLN A 506 20.19 21.36 14.25
CA GLN A 506 19.24 22.10 15.09
C GLN A 506 17.83 22.11 14.47
N PRO A 507 16.77 22.32 15.29
CA PRO A 507 15.44 22.63 14.78
C PRO A 507 15.45 23.82 13.81
N ILE A 508 14.52 23.82 12.86
CA ILE A 508 14.34 24.91 11.89
C ILE A 508 13.05 25.65 12.21
N GLY A 509 13.05 26.97 12.15
CA GLY A 509 11.89 27.78 12.54
C GLY A 509 11.86 28.07 14.05
N ARG A 510 10.69 28.47 14.55
CA ARG A 510 10.43 28.71 15.98
C ARG A 510 9.37 27.74 16.51
N GLY A 511 8.32 27.51 15.74
CA GLY A 511 7.20 26.64 16.09
C GLY A 511 7.46 25.17 15.76
N ILE A 512 7.16 24.30 16.73
CA ILE A 512 7.12 22.84 16.57
C ILE A 512 5.71 22.38 16.98
N GLY A 513 4.95 21.84 16.02
CA GLY A 513 3.54 21.48 16.19
C GLY A 513 2.65 22.17 15.14
N PRO A 514 1.48 21.62 14.78
CA PRO A 514 0.73 22.05 13.60
C PRO A 514 0.39 23.56 13.58
N ALA A 515 -0.25 24.10 14.63
CA ALA A 515 -0.65 25.51 14.66
C ALA A 515 0.54 26.47 14.72
N LEU A 516 1.57 26.11 15.49
CA LEU A 516 2.79 26.91 15.66
C LEU A 516 3.60 26.97 14.36
N GLU A 517 3.65 25.89 13.61
CA GLU A 517 4.31 25.87 12.30
C GLU A 517 3.52 26.64 11.24
N VAL A 518 2.18 26.58 11.27
CA VAL A 518 1.35 27.43 10.41
C VAL A 518 1.61 28.91 10.67
N ARG A 519 1.79 29.33 11.93
CA ARG A 519 2.17 30.71 12.27
C ARG A 519 3.48 31.09 11.58
N ASP A 520 4.52 30.28 11.73
CA ASP A 520 5.83 30.55 11.13
C ASP A 520 5.76 30.61 9.59
N ILE A 521 5.02 29.71 8.97
CA ILE A 521 4.77 29.70 7.52
C ILE A 521 4.09 30.99 7.07
N ARG A 522 3.05 31.43 7.79
CA ARG A 522 2.32 32.68 7.49
C ARG A 522 3.24 33.89 7.62
N GLN A 523 4.07 33.95 8.66
CA GLN A 523 5.05 35.01 8.85
C GLN A 523 6.05 35.08 7.69
N VAL A 524 6.60 33.94 7.25
CA VAL A 524 7.52 33.91 6.10
C VAL A 524 6.84 34.38 4.81
N LEU A 525 5.63 33.90 4.52
CA LEU A 525 4.89 34.28 3.31
C LEU A 525 4.44 35.74 3.29
N ALA A 526 4.19 36.33 4.46
CA ALA A 526 3.81 37.73 4.61
C ALA A 526 5.01 38.70 4.67
N GLY A 527 6.25 38.19 4.68
CA GLY A 527 7.44 39.01 4.87
C GLY A 527 7.51 39.65 6.26
N ASP A 528 6.94 39.00 7.28
CA ASP A 528 6.91 39.51 8.66
C ASP A 528 8.35 39.67 9.20
N PRO A 529 8.71 40.80 9.84
CA PRO A 529 10.01 40.98 10.47
C PRO A 529 10.35 39.92 11.53
N GLN A 530 9.34 39.30 12.14
CA GLN A 530 9.49 38.21 13.11
C GLN A 530 9.60 36.83 12.46
N ALA A 531 9.52 36.72 11.13
CA ALA A 531 9.59 35.45 10.42
C ALA A 531 10.93 34.73 10.70
N PRO A 532 10.91 33.40 10.92
CA PRO A 532 12.13 32.63 11.09
C PRO A 532 12.96 32.60 9.79
N GLN A 533 14.13 33.25 9.82
CA GLN A 533 14.96 33.45 8.62
C GLN A 533 15.61 32.17 8.09
N ASP A 534 15.88 31.20 8.95
CA ASP A 534 16.36 29.87 8.59
C ASP A 534 15.29 29.06 7.84
N LEU A 535 14.03 29.14 8.27
CA LEU A 535 12.90 28.54 7.56
C LEU A 535 12.73 29.18 6.18
N ARG A 536 12.79 30.51 6.09
CA ARG A 536 12.78 31.26 4.82
C ARG A 536 13.93 30.84 3.91
N ALA A 537 15.16 30.85 4.41
CA ALA A 537 16.36 30.52 3.64
C ALA A 537 16.31 29.09 3.09
N LYS A 538 15.93 28.11 3.93
CA LYS A 538 15.78 26.72 3.47
C LYS A 538 14.64 26.59 2.46
N ALA A 539 13.51 27.26 2.64
CA ALA A 539 12.42 27.24 1.66
C ALA A 539 12.86 27.81 0.30
N LEU A 540 13.56 28.95 0.29
CA LEU A 540 14.08 29.58 -0.93
C LEU A 540 15.10 28.69 -1.64
N LEU A 541 16.01 28.05 -0.91
CA LEU A 541 16.98 27.11 -1.48
C LEU A 541 16.29 25.96 -2.23
N PHE A 542 15.29 25.32 -1.61
CA PHE A 542 14.58 24.21 -2.24
C PHE A 542 13.67 24.66 -3.40
N ALA A 543 13.07 25.84 -3.29
CA ALA A 543 12.33 26.43 -4.41
C ALA A 543 13.30 26.69 -5.57
N ALA A 544 14.44 27.33 -5.35
CA ALA A 544 15.44 27.61 -6.38
C ALA A 544 15.85 26.35 -7.14
N HIS A 545 16.15 25.25 -6.44
CA HIS A 545 16.48 23.99 -7.10
C HIS A 545 15.35 23.38 -7.92
N LEU A 546 14.09 23.58 -7.55
CA LEU A 546 12.94 23.13 -8.34
C LEU A 546 12.73 24.02 -9.56
N LEU A 547 12.80 25.33 -9.38
CA LEU A 547 12.70 26.32 -10.44
C LEU A 547 13.82 26.18 -11.47
N SER A 548 15.03 25.79 -11.05
CA SER A 548 16.17 25.61 -11.96
C SER A 548 16.01 24.43 -12.92
N PHE A 549 15.06 23.53 -12.72
CA PHE A 549 14.74 22.52 -13.73
C PHE A 549 14.11 23.13 -14.98
N ASP A 550 13.47 24.29 -14.85
CA ASP A 550 12.92 25.04 -15.97
C ASP A 550 14.05 25.68 -16.79
N PRO A 551 14.19 25.37 -18.09
CA PRO A 551 15.23 25.92 -18.94
C PRO A 551 15.22 27.45 -19.03
N ARG A 552 14.10 28.10 -18.69
CA ARG A 552 14.00 29.57 -18.62
C ARG A 552 14.82 30.18 -17.49
N LEU A 553 15.15 29.39 -16.46
CA LEU A 553 15.99 29.81 -15.33
C LEU A 553 17.33 29.07 -15.36
N GLY A 554 17.30 27.73 -15.47
CA GLY A 554 18.46 26.84 -15.63
C GLY A 554 19.42 26.80 -14.43
N GLU A 555 20.01 27.94 -14.10
CA GLU A 555 20.96 28.14 -13.02
C GLU A 555 20.28 28.35 -11.67
N VAL A 556 20.82 27.73 -10.62
CA VAL A 556 20.23 27.78 -9.27
C VAL A 556 20.27 29.19 -8.70
N ASP A 557 21.33 29.96 -8.95
CA ASP A 557 21.45 31.33 -8.43
C ASP A 557 20.42 32.28 -9.07
N VAL A 558 20.18 32.14 -10.38
CA VAL A 558 19.12 32.88 -11.09
C VAL A 558 17.74 32.46 -10.57
N ALA A 559 17.53 31.16 -10.38
CA ALA A 559 16.30 30.62 -9.82
C ALA A 559 16.07 31.07 -8.36
N LEU A 560 17.14 31.26 -7.57
CA LEU A 560 17.08 31.77 -6.20
C LEU A 560 16.66 33.24 -6.17
N GLN A 561 17.22 34.07 -7.06
CA GLN A 561 16.78 35.45 -7.22
C GLN A 561 15.29 35.50 -7.58
N LYS A 562 14.84 34.65 -8.52
CA LYS A 562 13.42 34.59 -8.89
C LYS A 562 12.52 34.08 -7.77
N ALA A 563 12.93 33.03 -7.05
CA ALA A 563 12.19 32.51 -5.90
C ALA A 563 12.03 33.58 -4.81
N THR A 564 13.09 34.37 -4.58
CA THR A 564 13.10 35.49 -3.63
C THR A 564 12.14 36.59 -4.07
N GLU A 565 12.19 37.00 -5.34
CA GLU A 565 11.25 37.98 -5.92
C GLU A 565 9.79 37.53 -5.78
N LEU A 566 9.47 36.26 -6.07
CA LEU A 566 8.12 35.71 -5.96
C LEU A 566 7.63 35.63 -4.50
N LEU A 567 8.52 35.39 -3.55
CA LEU A 567 8.19 35.42 -2.13
C LEU A 567 7.95 36.86 -1.66
N ASP A 568 8.91 37.75 -1.89
CA ASP A 568 8.93 39.10 -1.34
C ASP A 568 7.87 40.02 -1.98
N SER A 569 7.46 39.76 -3.24
CA SER A 569 6.35 40.47 -3.90
C SER A 569 4.96 40.05 -3.44
N GLY A 570 4.85 39.02 -2.60
CA GLY A 570 3.56 38.42 -2.19
C GLY A 570 2.92 37.50 -3.24
N ALA A 571 3.58 37.26 -4.38
CA ALA A 571 3.07 36.35 -5.42
C ALA A 571 2.90 34.92 -4.91
N ALA A 572 3.83 34.44 -4.06
CA ALA A 572 3.72 33.16 -3.37
C ALA A 572 2.50 33.11 -2.44
N GLN A 573 2.25 34.17 -1.66
CA GLN A 573 1.08 34.25 -0.78
C GLN A 573 -0.23 34.18 -1.59
N ALA A 574 -0.31 34.91 -2.70
CA ALA A 574 -1.45 34.85 -3.61
C ALA A 574 -1.63 33.46 -4.25
N ALA A 575 -0.53 32.77 -4.58
CA ALA A 575 -0.58 31.39 -5.07
C ALA A 575 -1.07 30.42 -4.00
N LEU A 576 -0.64 30.56 -2.74
CA LEU A 576 -1.16 29.75 -1.64
C LEU A 576 -2.67 29.96 -1.47
N ALA A 577 -3.16 31.20 -1.55
CA ALA A 577 -4.59 31.49 -1.49
C ALA A 577 -5.38 30.77 -2.59
N ARG A 578 -4.86 30.73 -3.83
CA ARG A 578 -5.46 29.96 -4.93
C ARG A 578 -5.47 28.45 -4.66
N ILE A 579 -4.39 27.91 -4.10
CA ILE A 579 -4.29 26.49 -3.73
C ILE A 579 -5.32 26.16 -2.65
N ILE A 580 -5.43 26.97 -1.60
CA ILE A 580 -6.42 26.80 -0.52
C ILE A 580 -7.84 26.84 -1.09
N ALA A 581 -8.14 27.83 -1.94
CA ALA A 581 -9.46 27.95 -2.57
C ALA A 581 -9.82 26.72 -3.44
N ALA A 582 -8.85 26.15 -4.16
CA ALA A 582 -9.08 24.97 -4.98
C ALA A 582 -9.28 23.69 -4.15
N GLN A 583 -8.54 23.56 -3.03
CA GLN A 583 -8.63 22.43 -2.11
C GLN A 583 -9.89 22.45 -1.26
N GLY A 584 -10.40 23.64 -0.94
CA GLY A 584 -11.52 23.85 -0.03
C GLY A 584 -11.06 24.19 1.39
N PRO A 585 -12.00 24.62 2.25
CA PRO A 585 -11.69 25.14 3.58
C PRO A 585 -11.01 24.08 4.47
N PRO A 586 -10.23 24.51 5.47
CA PRO A 586 -9.67 23.59 6.45
C PRO A 586 -10.79 22.83 7.19
N GLN A 587 -10.54 21.56 7.48
CA GLN A 587 -11.48 20.73 8.26
C GLN A 587 -11.31 20.92 9.76
N VAL A 588 -10.19 21.51 10.17
CA VAL A 588 -9.82 21.73 11.56
C VAL A 588 -9.25 23.13 11.68
N GLU A 589 -9.69 23.88 12.69
CA GLU A 589 -9.12 25.16 13.07
C GLU A 589 -8.45 25.02 14.43
N ALA A 590 -7.28 25.62 14.58
CA ALA A 590 -6.57 25.62 15.86
C ALA A 590 -5.66 26.84 15.96
N ALA A 591 -5.60 27.38 17.17
CA ALA A 591 -4.58 28.31 17.62
C ALA A 591 -3.69 27.60 18.67
N PRO A 592 -2.51 28.14 18.99
CA PRO A 592 -1.70 27.63 20.10
C PRO A 592 -2.51 27.54 21.40
N CYS A 593 -2.37 26.44 22.13
CA CYS A 593 -3.10 26.24 23.39
C CYS A 593 -2.75 27.30 24.45
N ALA A 594 -3.72 27.59 25.32
CA ALA A 594 -3.58 28.56 26.41
C ALA A 594 -2.82 28.01 27.64
N GLU A 595 -2.84 26.69 27.84
CA GLU A 595 -2.04 26.03 28.89
C GLU A 595 -0.57 26.08 28.50
N VAL A 596 0.21 26.89 29.21
CA VAL A 596 1.58 27.24 28.82
C VAL A 596 2.56 27.04 29.96
N LEU A 597 3.69 26.40 29.63
CA LEU A 597 4.88 26.30 30.49
C LEU A 597 6.04 26.98 29.77
N THR A 598 6.69 27.94 30.44
CA THR A 598 7.90 28.58 29.93
C THR A 598 9.11 28.05 30.68
N TRP A 599 10.12 27.62 29.94
CA TRP A 599 11.37 27.15 30.51
C TRP A 599 12.46 28.21 30.34
N HIS A 600 13.19 28.48 31.41
CA HIS A 600 14.14 29.58 31.50
C HIS A 600 15.57 29.08 31.64
N ALA A 601 16.54 29.87 31.18
CA ALA A 601 17.95 29.61 31.36
C ALA A 601 18.31 29.67 32.85
N SER A 602 18.95 28.63 33.38
CA SER A 602 19.41 28.59 34.78
C SER A 602 20.61 29.50 35.02
N GLN A 603 21.38 29.79 33.97
CA GLN A 603 22.59 30.61 34.01
C GLN A 603 22.77 31.41 32.72
N ALA A 604 23.60 32.45 32.77
CA ALA A 604 24.03 33.15 31.57
C ALA A 604 25.06 32.32 30.79
N GLY A 605 25.11 32.46 29.47
CA GLY A 605 26.07 31.77 28.63
C GLY A 605 25.74 31.84 27.14
N VAL A 606 26.42 31.02 26.34
CA VAL A 606 26.16 30.86 24.92
C VAL A 606 25.48 29.51 24.68
N ILE A 607 24.41 29.49 23.90
CA ILE A 607 23.73 28.27 23.49
C ILE A 607 24.66 27.50 22.56
N SER A 608 25.16 26.34 22.99
CA SER A 608 26.04 25.50 22.17
C SER A 608 25.27 24.45 21.38
N GLN A 609 24.13 24.00 21.91
CA GLN A 609 23.36 22.90 21.32
C GLN A 609 21.89 22.98 21.71
N VAL A 610 21.02 22.55 20.81
CA VAL A 610 19.57 22.36 21.06
C VAL A 610 19.22 20.93 20.66
N ASP A 611 18.72 20.15 21.61
CA ASP A 611 18.38 18.75 21.37
C ASP A 611 17.08 18.61 20.57
N GLY A 612 17.22 18.32 19.27
CA GLY A 612 16.06 18.21 18.38
C GLY A 612 15.10 17.07 18.76
N TRP A 613 15.60 15.96 19.31
CA TRP A 613 14.74 14.85 19.73
C TRP A 613 13.98 15.19 20.99
N ALA A 614 14.61 15.84 21.97
CA ALA A 614 13.96 16.32 23.17
C ALA A 614 12.90 17.38 22.83
N ILE A 615 13.21 18.34 21.95
CA ILE A 615 12.25 19.36 21.49
C ILE A 615 11.04 18.72 20.82
N ALA A 616 11.24 17.74 19.94
CA ALA A 616 10.13 17.01 19.32
C ALA A 616 9.37 16.14 20.34
N GLY A 617 10.06 15.56 21.32
CA GLY A 617 9.50 14.80 22.44
C GLY A 617 8.53 15.63 23.26
N LEU A 618 8.99 16.76 23.78
CA LEU A 618 8.20 17.70 24.57
C LEU A 618 6.96 18.19 23.82
N ALA A 619 7.08 18.51 22.52
CA ALA A 619 5.93 18.89 21.71
C ALA A 619 4.90 17.76 21.58
N ARG A 620 5.34 16.49 21.49
CA ARG A 620 4.44 15.33 21.49
C ARG A 620 3.81 15.10 22.86
N THR A 621 4.59 15.19 23.93
CA THR A 621 4.10 15.09 25.31
C THR A 621 3.10 16.20 25.63
N ALA A 622 3.23 17.37 25.01
CA ALA A 622 2.26 18.45 25.10
C ALA A 622 0.91 18.13 24.41
N GLY A 623 0.88 17.14 23.52
CA GLY A 623 -0.33 16.68 22.80
C GLY A 623 -0.24 16.76 21.28
N ALA A 624 0.86 17.23 20.70
CA ALA A 624 1.01 17.31 19.24
C ALA A 624 1.31 15.92 18.61
N PRO A 625 0.85 15.62 17.38
CA PRO A 625 -0.05 16.41 16.55
C PRO A 625 -1.54 16.17 16.85
N ALA A 626 -1.88 15.27 17.79
CA ALA A 626 -3.26 14.85 18.06
C ALA A 626 -4.16 16.03 18.45
N HIS A 627 -3.61 16.96 19.24
CA HIS A 627 -4.18 18.28 19.45
C HIS A 627 -3.42 19.32 18.60
N PRO A 628 -4.02 19.89 17.53
CA PRO A 628 -3.28 20.73 16.57
C PRO A 628 -2.76 22.05 17.15
N GLY A 629 -3.36 22.53 18.25
CA GLY A 629 -2.90 23.70 19.00
C GLY A 629 -1.73 23.43 19.95
N ALA A 630 -1.43 22.16 20.23
CA ALA A 630 -0.34 21.80 21.12
C ALA A 630 1.01 21.80 20.39
N GLY A 631 2.08 22.04 21.14
CA GLY A 631 3.44 22.04 20.61
C GLY A 631 4.41 22.87 21.44
N LEU A 632 5.48 23.35 20.80
CA LEU A 632 6.57 24.07 21.45
C LEU A 632 7.05 25.24 20.58
N ASP A 633 7.26 26.40 21.20
CA ASP A 633 7.98 27.54 20.66
C ASP A 633 9.42 27.55 21.17
N LEU A 634 10.38 27.46 20.24
CA LEU A 634 11.80 27.58 20.51
C LEU A 634 12.17 29.07 20.43
N LEU A 635 12.59 29.64 21.56
CA LEU A 635 12.84 31.07 21.74
C LEU A 635 14.33 31.44 21.67
N CYS A 636 15.20 30.45 21.49
CA CYS A 636 16.64 30.61 21.42
C CYS A 636 17.23 29.88 20.20
N ARG A 637 18.45 30.23 19.81
CA ARG A 637 19.20 29.55 18.74
C ARG A 637 20.62 29.19 19.16
N VAL A 638 21.19 28.18 18.52
CA VAL A 638 22.62 27.87 18.68
C VAL A 638 23.45 29.08 18.29
N GLY A 639 24.43 29.42 19.12
CA GLY A 639 25.28 30.61 19.01
C GLY A 639 24.74 31.86 19.71
N GLU A 640 23.49 31.86 20.17
CA GLU A 640 22.90 33.01 20.86
C GLU A 640 23.44 33.14 22.30
N ARG A 641 23.66 34.37 22.74
CA ARG A 641 23.98 34.70 24.14
C ARG A 641 22.69 34.89 24.92
N VAL A 642 22.57 34.23 26.06
CA VAL A 642 21.40 34.35 26.95
C VAL A 642 21.80 34.74 28.36
N GLN A 643 20.89 35.41 29.05
CA GLN A 643 21.03 35.76 30.47
C GLN A 643 20.36 34.71 31.36
N SER A 644 20.78 34.63 32.63
CA SER A 644 20.05 33.83 33.64
C SER A 644 18.61 34.35 33.75
N GLY A 645 17.64 33.44 33.76
CA GLY A 645 16.21 33.75 33.75
C GLY A 645 15.60 34.06 32.38
N GLN A 646 16.39 34.14 31.30
CA GLN A 646 15.85 34.34 29.94
C GLN A 646 15.05 33.11 29.48
N ALA A 647 13.89 33.33 28.88
CA ALA A 647 13.08 32.23 28.34
C ALA A 647 13.79 31.56 27.15
N LEU A 648 13.91 30.23 27.19
CA LEU A 648 14.56 29.43 26.15
C LEU A 648 13.55 28.72 25.24
N LEU A 649 12.45 28.26 25.82
CA LEU A 649 11.35 27.62 25.10
C LEU A 649 10.03 27.84 25.84
N ARG A 650 8.93 27.68 25.12
CA ARG A 650 7.57 27.74 25.62
C ARG A 650 6.77 26.57 25.09
N VAL A 651 6.19 25.78 25.97
CA VAL A 651 5.35 24.63 25.61
C VAL A 651 3.88 25.03 25.71
N HIS A 652 3.12 24.71 24.66
CA HIS A 652 1.66 24.87 24.58
C HIS A 652 1.02 23.49 24.72
N ALA A 653 0.40 23.20 25.86
CA ALA A 653 -0.15 21.88 26.17
C ALA A 653 -1.65 21.77 25.86
N ALA A 654 -2.10 20.58 25.45
CA ALA A 654 -3.50 20.30 25.17
C ALA A 654 -4.38 20.33 26.44
N SER A 655 -3.79 20.12 27.61
CA SER A 655 -4.46 20.19 28.91
C SER A 655 -3.46 20.35 30.05
N ALA A 656 -3.95 20.66 31.26
CA ALA A 656 -3.14 20.70 32.48
C ALA A 656 -2.38 19.38 32.74
N ALA A 657 -3.01 18.23 32.47
CA ALA A 657 -2.34 16.92 32.62
C ALA A 657 -1.14 16.75 31.65
N HIS A 658 -1.25 17.22 30.40
CA HIS A 658 -0.11 17.23 29.49
C HIS A 658 0.98 18.20 29.97
N LEU A 659 0.59 19.34 30.55
CA LEU A 659 1.52 20.32 31.10
C LEU A 659 2.34 19.75 32.27
N GLU A 660 1.70 18.98 33.16
CA GLU A 660 2.37 18.26 34.24
C GLU A 660 3.38 17.24 33.71
N LEU A 661 3.01 16.45 32.70
CA LEU A 661 3.90 15.49 32.05
C LEU A 661 5.12 16.17 31.41
N VAL A 662 4.89 17.28 30.70
CA VAL A 662 5.96 18.11 30.13
C VAL A 662 6.90 18.64 31.22
N GLY A 663 6.34 19.12 32.34
CA GLY A 663 7.13 19.60 33.47
C GLY A 663 8.03 18.52 34.06
N ALA A 664 7.50 17.31 34.24
CA ALA A 664 8.27 16.15 34.72
C ALA A 664 9.37 15.74 33.71
N GLU A 665 9.07 15.76 32.41
CA GLU A 665 10.04 15.44 31.35
C GLU A 665 11.18 16.46 31.30
N LEU A 666 10.89 17.76 31.39
CA LEU A 666 11.91 18.82 31.43
C LEU A 666 12.83 18.69 32.65
N GLN A 667 12.28 18.35 33.82
CA GLN A 667 13.07 18.09 35.01
C GLN A 667 14.00 16.89 34.84
N ALA A 668 13.50 15.80 34.24
CA ALA A 668 14.29 14.60 33.99
C ALA A 668 15.41 14.81 32.96
N LEU A 669 15.18 15.64 31.94
CA LEU A 669 16.17 15.98 30.91
C LEU A 669 17.28 16.93 31.41
N ALA A 670 17.11 17.55 32.59
CA ALA A 670 17.88 18.68 33.11
C ALA A 670 17.84 19.96 32.25
N SER A 671 18.10 19.87 30.95
CA SER A 671 17.77 20.91 29.95
C SER A 671 17.88 20.36 28.52
N PRO A 672 16.87 20.58 27.65
CA PRO A 672 16.97 20.27 26.21
C PRO A 672 17.87 21.25 25.44
N VAL A 673 18.38 22.29 26.11
CA VAL A 673 19.22 23.35 25.54
C VAL A 673 20.50 23.43 26.36
N VAL A 674 21.65 23.25 25.71
CA VAL A 674 22.96 23.22 26.36
C VAL A 674 23.58 24.62 26.31
N LEU A 675 24.03 25.08 27.47
CA LEU A 675 24.72 26.36 27.67
C LEU A 675 26.18 26.08 28.01
N VAL A 676 27.10 26.77 27.35
CA VAL A 676 28.51 26.81 27.77
C VAL A 676 28.74 28.12 28.50
N GLY A 677 29.26 28.02 29.72
CA GLY A 677 29.65 29.16 30.54
C GLY A 677 30.76 29.96 29.85
N HIS A 678 30.87 31.24 30.22
CA HIS A 678 31.94 32.10 29.73
C HIS A 678 33.31 31.68 30.23
#